data_AF-A0A1E5PLH7-F1
#
_entry.id   AF-A0A1E5PLH7-F1
#
_cell.length_a   1.000
_cell.length_b   1.000
_cell.length_c   1.000
_cell.angle_alpha   90.00
_cell.angle_beta   90.00
_cell.angle_gamma   90.00
#
_symmetry.space_group_name_H-M   'P 1'
#
loop_
_entity.id
_entity.type
_entity.pdbx_description
1 polymer ?
#
loop_
_entity_poly.entity_id
_entity_poly.type
_entity_poly.pdbx_seq_one_letter_code
_entity_poly.pdbx_strand_id
1 'polypeptide(L)'
;MTEDLGTLLRTLRDRADLTQEQVAERSGVSVRTIRRLESGGSTNHRMGTVNLLADALGLEEGDRLRLAAALTGSSAAAPGAGRQSQGMPGPAPAPPPRPPVHGTLAEASQELATEVRRRWRREEAQRRVHDPFPLPVRWKPAPALLTDRAENIQRLGPGGTPREVDLGGDLRSMAEVYLRIPSGRLVILGRAGSGKSILTIRLVLDLLESPAPHPRVPVIFSIGSWDPSTTALRDWLIGRLLRDHPHLARRSSGGATLAAVLVDADLILPVLDGFDEIAEGLRRDALDALNATSTPLVLTSRREEYAEAVRAAHAPLVWAGGIELTDLTLDDLADYLPRTTRGVPSDTSTDHGTGVPGSPWDAVLTELRTGRGPAHANLAAVLTTPLMVILARTLYSETPDRDPAELLDTTRFPSVKSLDEHLLAGFVPAVYRRRAPERDAAGHQPRAPYADSARAERRLGYLAHHLVRLDRERQDLAWWQLGDSLPRSTRTMAFVLASVVSITLADWLVGLLLTPLPLHELLLQGSLMGPAAGLAFGAVYALADRSRGGAAVEPARIRLTLRATHESLGRRPLRTFAVRFGHGLIGGAVMGIGCACALTLGRALAAGTSVTDPRIIEGTLINMLVLGLIFGSAAGLVFGLMAALEVPVDVAAAATPISLLASNRATAGRQFLILAPAFTLAIAFGGYLIVHLLQGTMGPLNWGVQDSLFIGAVGGLGGAASYVLAFTAWGHWIVLARVWLPLAGRLPWDPAAFLDDAYHRGGLRQTGAVYQFRHVRLQHHLGRAFRGRHRDFAPATFTPPSTGDR
;
A
#
# COMPACT_ATOMS: atom_id res chain seq x y z
N MET A 1 25.04 32.21 -34.81
CA MET A 1 23.81 32.42 -34.02
C MET A 1 22.84 31.33 -34.43
N THR A 2 22.56 30.37 -33.55
CA THR A 2 21.59 29.30 -33.81
C THR A 2 20.19 29.89 -33.77
N GLU A 3 19.45 29.84 -34.88
CA GLU A 3 18.07 30.29 -34.93
C GLU A 3 17.21 29.36 -34.04
N ASP A 4 16.58 29.92 -33.01
CA ASP A 4 15.69 29.17 -32.12
C ASP A 4 14.44 28.71 -32.89
N LEU A 5 14.01 27.47 -32.68
CA LEU A 5 12.89 26.84 -33.42
C LEU A 5 11.62 27.72 -33.36
N GLY A 6 11.35 28.33 -32.21
CA GLY A 6 10.19 29.21 -32.04
C GLY A 6 10.26 30.48 -32.89
N THR A 7 11.48 31.02 -33.10
CA THR A 7 11.71 32.18 -33.97
C THR A 7 11.57 31.79 -35.43
N LEU A 8 12.16 30.65 -35.84
CA LEU A 8 12.06 30.14 -37.21
C LEU A 8 10.60 29.83 -37.60
N LEU A 9 9.83 29.19 -36.71
CA LEU A 9 8.42 28.89 -36.95
C LEU A 9 7.58 30.16 -37.13
N ARG A 10 7.86 31.21 -36.34
CA ARG A 10 7.18 32.50 -36.46
C ARG A 10 7.50 33.18 -37.79
N THR A 11 8.78 33.22 -38.18
CA THR A 11 9.22 33.78 -39.46
C THR A 11 8.58 33.07 -40.64
N LEU A 12 8.50 31.73 -40.60
CA LEU A 12 7.88 30.93 -41.66
C LEU A 12 6.36 31.14 -41.72
N ARG A 13 5.69 31.28 -40.58
CA ARG A 13 4.26 31.64 -40.52
C ARG A 13 4.01 33.03 -41.10
N ASP A 14 4.81 34.03 -40.71
CA ASP A 14 4.66 35.40 -41.20
C ASP A 14 4.93 35.48 -42.71
N ARG A 15 5.88 34.69 -43.23
CA ARG A 15 6.13 34.57 -44.69
C ARG A 15 4.96 33.92 -45.45
N ALA A 16 4.21 33.03 -44.80
CA ALA A 16 3.03 32.40 -45.38
C ALA A 16 1.75 33.27 -45.26
N ASP A 17 1.84 34.44 -44.61
CA ASP A 17 0.73 35.37 -44.35
C ASP A 17 -0.47 34.70 -43.63
N LEU A 18 -0.16 33.83 -42.65
CA LEU A 18 -1.17 33.11 -41.86
C LEU A 18 -1.18 33.55 -40.39
N THR A 19 -2.36 33.66 -39.78
CA THR A 19 -2.48 33.85 -38.34
C THR A 19 -2.30 32.52 -37.59
N GLN A 20 -2.04 32.58 -36.27
CA GLN A 20 -1.93 31.36 -35.45
C GLN A 20 -3.22 30.53 -35.48
N GLU A 21 -4.39 31.18 -35.58
CA GLU A 21 -5.70 30.53 -35.73
C GLU A 21 -5.83 29.79 -37.06
N GLN A 22 -5.39 30.40 -38.16
CA GLN A 22 -5.43 29.78 -39.49
C GLN A 22 -4.48 28.59 -39.61
N VAL A 23 -3.28 28.69 -39.01
CA VAL A 23 -2.35 27.55 -38.95
C VAL A 23 -2.90 26.44 -38.06
N ALA A 24 -3.59 26.76 -36.96
CA ALA A 24 -4.22 25.77 -36.10
C ALA A 24 -5.32 24.98 -36.84
N GLU A 25 -6.15 25.70 -37.60
CA GLU A 25 -7.21 25.09 -38.40
C GLU A 25 -6.64 24.15 -39.48
N ARG A 26 -5.57 24.57 -40.16
CA ARG A 26 -4.94 23.77 -41.23
C ARG A 26 -4.12 22.58 -40.73
N SER A 27 -3.50 22.69 -39.56
CA SER A 27 -2.62 21.65 -38.99
C SER A 27 -3.32 20.70 -38.03
N GLY A 28 -4.53 21.04 -37.56
CA GLY A 28 -5.22 20.33 -36.47
C GLY A 28 -4.54 20.51 -35.09
N VAL A 29 -3.54 21.40 -34.99
CA VAL A 29 -2.81 21.69 -33.75
C VAL A 29 -3.45 22.89 -33.07
N SER A 30 -3.72 22.82 -31.76
CA SER A 30 -4.38 23.93 -31.06
C SER A 30 -3.58 25.25 -31.11
N VAL A 31 -4.27 26.39 -31.19
CA VAL A 31 -3.67 27.75 -31.15
C VAL A 31 -2.76 27.93 -29.93
N ARG A 32 -3.16 27.36 -28.78
CA ARG A 32 -2.35 27.37 -27.56
C ARG A 32 -1.01 26.66 -27.71
N THR A 33 -0.98 25.56 -28.46
CA THR A 33 0.24 24.80 -28.75
C THR A 33 1.15 25.58 -29.69
N ILE A 34 0.61 26.18 -30.76
CA ILE A 34 1.37 27.01 -31.71
C ILE A 34 1.99 28.22 -31.00
N ARG A 35 1.19 28.94 -30.21
CA ARG A 35 1.67 30.08 -29.40
C ARG A 35 2.81 29.70 -28.45
N ARG A 36 2.73 28.51 -27.85
CA ARG A 36 3.77 28.00 -26.94
C ARG A 36 5.04 27.58 -27.67
N LEU A 37 4.93 27.08 -28.90
CA LEU A 37 6.07 26.75 -29.76
C LEU A 37 6.78 28.02 -30.21
N GLU A 38 6.04 29.04 -30.65
CA GLU A 38 6.62 30.32 -31.07
C GLU A 38 7.23 31.12 -29.90
N SER A 39 6.82 30.89 -28.66
CA SER A 39 7.32 31.63 -27.48
C SER A 39 8.53 30.97 -26.80
N GLY A 40 9.11 29.90 -27.37
CA GLY A 40 10.31 29.23 -26.83
C GLY A 40 10.11 28.51 -25.49
N GLY A 41 8.86 28.27 -25.07
CA GLY A 41 8.52 27.81 -23.70
C GLY A 41 8.61 26.31 -23.45
N SER A 42 9.10 25.50 -24.39
CA SER A 42 9.14 24.04 -24.27
C SER A 42 10.43 23.50 -24.87
N THR A 43 11.22 22.76 -24.10
CA THR A 43 12.47 22.12 -24.55
C THR A 43 12.27 20.71 -25.10
N ASN A 44 11.03 20.28 -25.35
CA ASN A 44 10.73 18.92 -25.78
C ASN A 44 9.65 18.93 -26.87
N HIS A 45 10.11 19.05 -28.12
CA HIS A 45 9.25 19.20 -29.29
C HIS A 45 9.00 17.83 -29.92
N ARG A 46 7.73 17.41 -30.04
CA ARG A 46 7.37 16.16 -30.71
C ARG A 46 7.47 16.36 -32.24
N MET A 47 8.32 15.58 -32.92
CA MET A 47 8.51 15.62 -34.38
C MET A 47 7.18 15.59 -35.17
N GLY A 48 6.22 14.79 -34.72
CA GLY A 48 4.90 14.71 -35.37
C GLY A 48 4.14 16.04 -35.40
N THR A 49 4.22 16.85 -34.34
CA THR A 49 3.55 18.17 -34.31
C THR A 49 4.23 19.17 -35.24
N VAL A 50 5.55 19.09 -35.38
CA VAL A 50 6.29 19.99 -36.27
C VAL A 50 6.09 19.64 -37.74
N ASN A 51 5.96 18.34 -38.07
CA ASN A 51 5.60 17.92 -39.42
C ASN A 51 4.19 18.39 -39.82
N LEU A 52 3.20 18.28 -38.92
CA LEU A 52 1.85 18.81 -39.17
C LEU A 52 1.85 20.33 -39.42
N LEU A 53 2.70 21.08 -38.73
CA LEU A 53 2.86 22.51 -38.96
C LEU A 53 3.59 22.81 -40.27
N ALA A 54 4.62 22.03 -40.62
CA ALA A 54 5.33 22.16 -41.88
C ALA A 54 4.44 21.86 -43.10
N ASP A 55 3.55 20.88 -42.98
CA ASP A 55 2.55 20.56 -43.99
C ASP A 55 1.50 21.67 -44.11
N ALA A 56 0.99 22.19 -42.99
CA ALA A 56 0.02 23.28 -42.98
C ALA A 56 0.55 24.62 -43.52
N LEU A 57 1.86 24.87 -43.36
CA LEU A 57 2.56 26.03 -43.88
C LEU A 57 3.02 25.87 -45.34
N GLY A 58 2.86 24.68 -45.94
CA GLY A 58 3.25 24.42 -47.32
C GLY A 58 4.77 24.55 -47.56
N LEU A 59 5.60 24.19 -46.58
CA LEU A 59 7.04 24.43 -46.63
C LEU A 59 7.74 23.59 -47.70
N GLU A 60 8.62 24.23 -48.48
CA GLU A 60 9.54 23.57 -49.41
C GLU A 60 10.60 22.74 -48.65
N GLU A 61 11.21 21.78 -49.35
CA GLU A 61 12.12 20.78 -48.76
C GLU A 61 13.32 21.40 -48.02
N GLY A 62 13.81 22.56 -48.50
CA GLY A 62 14.87 23.32 -47.83
C GLY A 62 14.46 23.90 -46.47
N ASP A 63 13.24 24.41 -46.33
CA ASP A 63 12.73 24.98 -45.08
C ASP A 63 12.34 23.89 -44.07
N ARG A 64 11.88 22.73 -44.56
CA ARG A 64 11.66 21.53 -43.74
C ARG A 64 12.96 21.04 -43.09
N LEU A 65 14.06 21.03 -43.85
CA LEU A 65 15.38 20.65 -43.34
C LEU A 65 15.88 21.63 -42.27
N ARG A 66 15.65 22.94 -42.44
CA ARG A 66 15.99 23.95 -41.41
C ARG A 66 15.18 23.76 -40.13
N LEU A 67 13.88 23.47 -40.25
CA LEU A 67 13.00 23.19 -39.11
C LEU A 67 13.44 21.93 -38.35
N ALA A 68 13.85 20.87 -39.07
CA ALA A 68 14.38 19.64 -38.49
C ALA A 68 15.78 19.82 -37.88
N ALA A 69 16.63 20.66 -38.47
CA ALA A 69 17.93 21.01 -37.91
C ALA A 69 17.81 21.83 -36.61
N ALA A 70 16.85 22.78 -36.56
CA ALA A 70 16.52 23.54 -35.35
C ALA A 70 15.97 22.64 -34.22
N LEU A 71 15.26 21.56 -34.57
CA LEU A 71 14.78 20.55 -33.63
C LEU A 71 15.88 19.65 -33.05
N THR A 72 16.90 19.33 -33.84
CA THR A 72 17.99 18.43 -33.45
C THR A 72 19.23 19.16 -32.92
N GLY A 73 19.24 20.50 -33.00
CA GLY A 73 20.37 21.34 -32.58
C GLY A 73 21.64 21.15 -33.41
N SER A 74 21.55 20.50 -34.57
CA SER A 74 22.70 20.11 -35.39
C SER A 74 22.75 20.94 -36.67
N SER A 75 23.68 21.89 -36.74
CA SER A 75 23.99 22.59 -37.99
C SER A 75 24.78 21.67 -38.91
N ALA A 76 24.18 21.25 -40.01
CA ALA A 76 24.88 20.56 -41.09
C ALA A 76 25.93 21.49 -41.72
N ALA A 77 27.20 21.10 -41.69
CA ALA A 77 28.27 21.73 -42.46
C ALA A 77 28.54 20.89 -43.72
N ALA A 78 28.57 21.56 -44.89
CA ALA A 78 28.87 20.97 -46.18
C ALA A 78 30.36 20.57 -46.31
N PRO A 79 30.72 19.59 -47.18
CA PRO A 79 32.10 19.15 -47.35
C PRO A 79 32.83 19.98 -48.41
N GLY A 80 33.89 20.69 -47.99
CA GLY A 80 34.82 21.40 -48.87
C GLY A 80 36.26 20.97 -48.59
N ALA A 81 36.94 20.48 -49.62
CA ALA A 81 38.31 19.99 -49.60
C ALA A 81 39.35 21.08 -49.30
N GLY A 82 40.41 20.72 -48.56
CA GLY A 82 41.60 21.56 -48.38
C GLY A 82 42.62 20.95 -47.42
N ARG A 83 43.83 20.70 -47.93
CA ARG A 83 44.98 20.01 -47.32
C ARG A 83 45.78 20.91 -46.35
N GLN A 84 46.51 20.24 -45.44
CA GLN A 84 47.81 20.58 -44.80
C GLN A 84 47.87 21.28 -43.42
N SER A 85 48.46 20.50 -42.48
CA SER A 85 49.67 20.76 -41.68
C SER A 85 49.65 21.75 -40.49
N GLN A 86 49.95 21.16 -39.32
CA GLN A 86 50.75 21.67 -38.19
C GLN A 86 50.26 22.87 -37.36
N GLY A 87 50.33 22.68 -36.04
CA GLY A 87 50.43 23.76 -35.06
C GLY A 87 49.45 23.62 -33.91
N MET A 88 49.93 23.21 -32.74
CA MET A 88 49.19 23.27 -31.48
C MET A 88 49.18 24.72 -30.97
N PRO A 89 48.03 25.24 -30.50
CA PRO A 89 48.05 26.19 -29.39
C PRO A 89 46.98 25.87 -28.32
N GLY A 90 47.45 25.78 -27.07
CA GLY A 90 46.81 26.08 -25.77
C GLY A 90 45.33 25.74 -25.48
N PRO A 91 45.00 25.24 -24.28
CA PRO A 91 43.62 24.96 -23.90
C PRO A 91 42.83 26.27 -23.74
N ALA A 92 41.72 26.39 -24.48
CA ALA A 92 40.74 27.44 -24.24
C ALA A 92 40.08 27.25 -22.86
N PRO A 93 39.72 28.34 -22.14
CA PRO A 93 39.09 28.22 -20.83
C PRO A 93 37.77 27.46 -20.94
N ALA A 94 37.57 26.48 -20.07
CA ALA A 94 36.32 25.75 -20.00
C ALA A 94 35.14 26.72 -19.82
N PRO A 95 34.07 26.61 -20.62
CA PRO A 95 32.86 27.39 -20.37
C PRO A 95 32.32 27.02 -18.98
N PRO A 96 31.70 27.97 -18.25
CA PRO A 96 31.20 27.71 -16.89
C PRO A 96 30.23 26.52 -16.92
N PRO A 97 30.24 25.68 -15.87
CA PRO A 97 29.41 24.48 -15.83
C PRO A 97 27.95 24.87 -15.96
N ARG A 98 27.29 24.33 -16.98
CA ARG A 98 25.82 24.30 -17.06
C ARG A 98 25.28 23.50 -15.85
N PRO A 99 24.09 23.82 -15.32
CA PRO A 99 23.64 23.31 -14.02
C PRO A 99 23.44 21.78 -13.98
N PRO A 100 23.46 21.16 -12.78
CA PRO A 100 23.74 19.74 -12.55
C PRO A 100 22.49 18.85 -12.69
N VAL A 101 21.76 18.93 -13.81
CA VAL A 101 20.54 18.14 -13.97
C VAL A 101 20.85 16.63 -14.13
N HIS A 102 21.98 16.28 -14.76
CA HIS A 102 22.43 14.88 -14.86
C HIS A 102 22.98 14.31 -13.55
N GLY A 103 23.61 15.14 -12.70
CA GLY A 103 24.13 14.71 -11.39
C GLY A 103 23.00 14.31 -10.43
N THR A 104 21.96 15.13 -10.32
CA THR A 104 20.84 14.87 -9.40
C THR A 104 20.06 13.59 -9.74
N LEU A 105 19.89 13.27 -11.03
CA LEU A 105 19.19 12.06 -11.46
C LEU A 105 20.02 10.79 -11.26
N ALA A 106 21.33 10.86 -11.52
CA ALA A 106 22.26 9.78 -11.24
C ALA A 106 22.38 9.51 -9.74
N GLU A 107 22.47 10.56 -8.91
CA GLU A 107 22.43 10.47 -7.45
C GLU A 107 21.13 9.84 -6.96
N ALA A 108 19.97 10.29 -7.45
CA ALA A 108 18.67 9.73 -7.07
C ALA A 108 18.54 8.24 -7.48
N SER A 109 19.07 7.87 -8.65
CA SER A 109 19.09 6.47 -9.10
C SER A 109 19.98 5.61 -8.20
N GLN A 110 21.15 6.12 -7.81
CA GLN A 110 22.09 5.41 -6.94
C GLN A 110 21.57 5.29 -5.50
N GLU A 111 20.91 6.33 -5.00
CA GLU A 111 20.23 6.33 -3.69
C GLU A 111 19.13 5.25 -3.68
N LEU A 112 18.27 5.23 -4.71
CA LEU A 112 17.24 4.23 -4.89
C LEU A 112 17.83 2.81 -4.99
N ALA A 113 18.87 2.61 -5.80
CA ALA A 113 19.56 1.33 -5.93
C ALA A 113 20.12 0.81 -4.59
N THR A 114 20.71 1.71 -3.80
CA THR A 114 21.25 1.38 -2.47
C THR A 114 20.13 0.99 -1.51
N GLU A 115 19.01 1.72 -1.51
CA GLU A 115 17.85 1.42 -0.67
C GLU A 115 17.22 0.07 -1.04
N VAL A 116 16.98 -0.15 -2.33
CA VAL A 116 16.45 -1.41 -2.88
C VAL A 116 17.35 -2.58 -2.50
N ARG A 117 18.67 -2.47 -2.68
CA ARG A 117 19.64 -3.51 -2.28
C ARG A 117 19.56 -3.81 -0.78
N ARG A 118 19.56 -2.78 0.07
CA ARG A 118 19.47 -2.94 1.54
C ARG A 118 18.14 -3.56 1.96
N ARG A 119 17.04 -3.25 1.29
CA ARG A 119 15.71 -3.82 1.56
C ARG A 119 15.69 -5.31 1.22
N TRP A 120 16.09 -5.69 0.01
CA TRP A 120 15.99 -7.07 -0.44
C TRP A 120 17.05 -8.00 0.15
N ARG A 121 18.24 -7.51 0.53
CA ARG A 121 19.19 -8.31 1.33
C ARG A 121 18.63 -8.67 2.71
N ARG A 122 17.94 -7.73 3.37
CA ARG A 122 17.27 -7.99 4.65
C ARG A 122 16.16 -9.02 4.49
N GLU A 123 15.33 -8.83 3.46
CA GLU A 123 14.26 -9.76 3.12
C GLU A 123 14.82 -11.17 2.83
N GLU A 124 15.89 -11.30 2.05
CA GLU A 124 16.54 -12.58 1.76
C GLU A 124 17.11 -13.26 3.01
N ALA A 125 17.79 -12.50 3.88
CA ALA A 125 18.33 -13.00 5.13
C ALA A 125 17.22 -13.49 6.07
N GLN A 126 16.13 -12.74 6.19
CA GLN A 126 14.95 -13.12 6.97
C GLN A 126 14.29 -14.39 6.44
N ARG A 127 14.36 -14.61 5.12
CA ARG A 127 13.84 -15.82 4.46
C ARG A 127 14.75 -17.04 4.63
N ARG A 128 15.93 -16.89 5.25
CA ARG A 128 16.93 -17.96 5.46
C ARG A 128 17.24 -18.73 4.18
N VAL A 129 17.25 -18.03 3.04
CA VAL A 129 17.46 -18.66 1.72
C VAL A 129 18.80 -19.38 1.68
N HIS A 130 19.81 -18.88 2.40
CA HIS A 130 21.16 -19.44 2.45
C HIS A 130 21.40 -20.44 3.58
N ASP A 131 20.40 -20.79 4.38
CA ASP A 131 20.56 -21.79 5.45
C ASP A 131 19.87 -23.07 4.98
N PRO A 132 20.53 -24.23 4.81
CA PRO A 132 21.98 -24.40 4.80
C PRO A 132 22.64 -23.86 3.50
N PHE A 133 21.89 -23.79 2.41
CA PHE A 133 22.23 -23.15 1.13
C PHE A 133 20.93 -22.97 0.30
N PRO A 134 20.91 -22.15 -0.78
CA PRO A 134 19.70 -21.96 -1.57
C PRO A 134 19.19 -23.26 -2.23
N LEU A 135 17.89 -23.53 -2.11
CA LEU A 135 17.23 -24.61 -2.86
C LEU A 135 17.49 -24.43 -4.37
N PRO A 136 17.82 -25.50 -5.12
CA PRO A 136 18.18 -25.42 -6.52
C PRO A 136 16.93 -25.22 -7.38
N VAL A 137 16.40 -24.01 -7.38
CA VAL A 137 15.30 -23.61 -8.26
C VAL A 137 15.83 -23.56 -9.70
N ARG A 138 15.35 -24.48 -10.54
CA ARG A 138 15.67 -24.57 -11.97
C ARG A 138 14.51 -24.11 -12.84
N TRP A 139 14.80 -23.78 -14.08
CA TRP A 139 13.80 -23.50 -15.09
C TRP A 139 14.23 -23.97 -16.47
N LYS A 140 13.24 -24.05 -17.35
CA LYS A 140 13.40 -24.31 -18.77
C LYS A 140 12.75 -23.17 -19.57
N PRO A 141 13.06 -23.01 -20.87
CA PRO A 141 12.32 -22.12 -21.74
C PRO A 141 10.80 -22.41 -21.67
N ALA A 142 9.99 -21.36 -21.59
CA ALA A 142 8.54 -21.50 -21.59
C ALA A 142 8.04 -22.01 -22.96
N PRO A 143 6.86 -22.64 -23.02
CA PRO A 143 6.28 -23.08 -24.29
C PRO A 143 6.13 -21.92 -25.28
N ALA A 144 6.42 -22.17 -26.56
CA ALA A 144 6.37 -21.15 -27.61
C ALA A 144 5.00 -20.44 -27.74
N LEU A 145 3.91 -21.08 -27.33
CA LEU A 145 2.56 -20.48 -27.32
C LEU A 145 2.38 -19.37 -26.28
N LEU A 146 3.28 -19.28 -25.29
CA LEU A 146 3.23 -18.31 -24.20
C LEU A 146 4.30 -17.20 -24.35
N THR A 147 5.12 -17.28 -25.39
CA THR A 147 6.22 -16.35 -25.66
C THR A 147 6.07 -15.74 -27.04
N ASP A 148 6.69 -14.58 -27.26
CA ASP A 148 6.76 -14.02 -28.60
C ASP A 148 7.75 -14.81 -29.47
N ARG A 149 7.77 -14.52 -30.77
CA ARG A 149 8.71 -15.10 -31.73
C ARG A 149 10.15 -14.71 -31.42
N ALA A 150 11.11 -15.58 -31.76
CA ALA A 150 12.53 -15.37 -31.45
C ALA A 150 13.09 -14.08 -32.09
N GLU A 151 12.62 -13.73 -33.29
CA GLU A 151 12.99 -12.51 -34.02
C GLU A 151 12.57 -11.26 -33.26
N ASN A 152 11.36 -11.30 -32.68
CA ASN A 152 10.78 -10.22 -31.89
C ASN A 152 11.50 -10.06 -30.55
N ILE A 153 11.82 -11.17 -29.87
CA ILE A 153 12.58 -11.19 -28.61
C ILE A 153 13.99 -10.62 -28.83
N GLN A 154 14.62 -10.94 -29.95
CA GLN A 154 15.96 -10.47 -30.31
C GLN A 154 15.98 -9.10 -30.98
N ARG A 155 14.81 -8.48 -31.19
CA ARG A 155 14.66 -7.15 -31.84
C ARG A 155 15.29 -7.10 -33.23
N LEU A 156 15.17 -8.18 -33.99
CA LEU A 156 15.73 -8.28 -35.33
C LEU A 156 14.88 -7.50 -36.34
N GLY A 157 15.55 -6.89 -37.33
CA GLY A 157 14.88 -6.30 -38.49
C GLY A 157 14.33 -7.38 -39.44
N PRO A 158 13.51 -6.98 -40.44
CA PRO A 158 12.99 -7.90 -41.44
C PRO A 158 14.09 -8.72 -42.13
N GLY A 159 13.93 -10.04 -42.22
CA GLY A 159 14.91 -10.95 -42.82
C GLY A 159 16.09 -11.34 -41.92
N GLY A 160 16.14 -10.85 -40.67
CA GLY A 160 17.15 -11.27 -39.69
C GLY A 160 16.93 -12.72 -39.23
N THR A 161 18.00 -13.51 -39.18
CA THR A 161 17.96 -14.89 -38.68
C THR A 161 18.12 -14.90 -37.15
N PRO A 162 17.16 -15.46 -36.39
CA PRO A 162 17.27 -15.56 -34.95
C PRO A 162 18.41 -16.49 -34.54
N ARG A 163 19.18 -16.09 -33.53
CA ARG A 163 20.15 -16.97 -32.87
C ARG A 163 19.43 -17.82 -31.82
N GLU A 164 19.90 -19.03 -31.58
CA GLU A 164 19.39 -19.81 -30.46
C GLU A 164 19.88 -19.17 -29.14
N VAL A 165 18.94 -18.70 -28.33
CA VAL A 165 19.23 -18.14 -27.01
C VAL A 165 18.79 -19.19 -25.99
N ASP A 166 19.75 -19.86 -25.37
CA ASP A 166 19.45 -20.76 -24.25
C ASP A 166 18.93 -19.94 -23.06
N LEU A 167 17.66 -20.13 -22.72
CA LEU A 167 17.04 -19.51 -21.55
C LEU A 167 16.93 -20.47 -20.37
N GLY A 168 17.44 -21.70 -20.49
CA GLY A 168 17.57 -22.65 -19.39
C GLY A 168 18.55 -22.15 -18.33
N GLY A 169 18.31 -22.53 -17.08
CA GLY A 169 19.19 -22.13 -15.99
C GLY A 169 18.71 -22.52 -14.61
N ASP A 170 19.47 -22.03 -13.63
CA ASP A 170 19.19 -22.15 -12.20
C ASP A 170 19.28 -20.80 -11.50
N LEU A 171 18.83 -20.75 -10.24
CA LEU A 171 18.77 -19.55 -9.40
C LEU A 171 20.02 -18.66 -9.44
N ARG A 172 21.23 -19.20 -9.66
CA ARG A 172 22.49 -18.45 -9.68
C ARG A 172 22.74 -17.74 -11.01
N SER A 173 22.16 -18.26 -12.09
CA SER A 173 22.32 -17.76 -13.47
C SER A 173 21.26 -16.73 -13.89
N MET A 174 20.38 -16.31 -12.98
CA MET A 174 19.18 -15.55 -13.34
C MET A 174 19.47 -14.20 -14.02
N ALA A 175 20.40 -13.41 -13.46
CA ALA A 175 20.79 -12.14 -14.08
C ALA A 175 21.45 -12.33 -15.45
N GLU A 176 22.28 -13.37 -15.60
CA GLU A 176 22.93 -13.71 -16.88
C GLU A 176 21.92 -14.12 -17.96
N VAL A 177 20.89 -14.90 -17.60
CA VAL A 177 19.79 -15.24 -18.50
C VAL A 177 19.03 -13.98 -18.92
N TYR A 178 18.69 -13.10 -17.98
CA TYR A 178 18.00 -11.85 -18.29
C TYR A 178 18.81 -10.94 -19.23
N LEU A 179 20.11 -10.78 -18.98
CA LEU A 179 20.99 -9.95 -19.81
C LEU A 179 21.19 -10.48 -21.23
N ARG A 180 20.95 -11.78 -21.47
CA ARG A 180 20.95 -12.38 -22.81
C ARG A 180 19.74 -12.01 -23.65
N ILE A 181 18.69 -11.41 -23.08
CA ILE A 181 17.45 -11.04 -23.78
C ILE A 181 17.55 -9.59 -24.27
N PRO A 182 17.74 -9.34 -25.59
CA PRO A 182 17.99 -7.98 -26.09
C PRO A 182 16.81 -7.02 -25.91
N SER A 183 15.57 -7.54 -25.92
CA SER A 183 14.38 -6.75 -25.65
C SER A 183 14.28 -6.25 -24.20
N GLY A 184 15.01 -6.87 -23.26
CA GLY A 184 14.88 -6.62 -21.82
C GLY A 184 13.49 -6.99 -21.25
N ARG A 185 12.71 -7.81 -21.95
CA ARG A 185 11.37 -8.25 -21.51
C ARG A 185 11.38 -9.74 -21.22
N LEU A 186 11.00 -10.11 -20.00
CA LEU A 186 11.02 -11.49 -19.52
C LEU A 186 9.74 -11.85 -18.77
N VAL A 187 9.16 -12.99 -19.09
CA VAL A 187 8.06 -13.61 -18.33
C VAL A 187 8.59 -14.82 -17.56
N ILE A 188 8.35 -14.83 -16.26
CA ILE A 188 8.72 -15.91 -15.33
C ILE A 188 7.44 -16.64 -14.92
N LEU A 189 7.25 -17.84 -15.45
CA LEU A 189 6.11 -18.71 -15.15
C LEU A 189 6.48 -19.76 -14.12
N GLY A 190 5.50 -20.18 -13.33
CA GLY A 190 5.68 -21.31 -12.42
C GLY A 190 4.46 -21.56 -11.54
N ARG A 191 4.37 -22.76 -10.97
CA ARG A 191 3.26 -23.14 -10.08
C ARG A 191 3.25 -22.28 -8.80
N ALA A 192 2.13 -22.29 -8.08
CA ALA A 192 2.07 -21.66 -6.76
C ALA A 192 3.10 -22.31 -5.81
N GLY A 193 3.95 -21.51 -5.17
CA GLY A 193 5.00 -22.01 -4.28
C GLY A 193 6.30 -22.44 -4.96
N SER A 194 6.44 -22.30 -6.29
CA SER A 194 7.64 -22.69 -7.05
C SER A 194 8.88 -21.81 -6.82
N GLY A 195 8.74 -20.69 -6.10
CA GLY A 195 9.86 -19.78 -5.80
C GLY A 195 9.98 -18.53 -6.68
N LYS A 196 8.97 -18.18 -7.50
CA LYS A 196 8.96 -16.96 -8.35
C LYS A 196 9.42 -15.69 -7.64
N SER A 197 8.89 -15.41 -6.44
CA SER A 197 9.28 -14.22 -5.68
C SER A 197 10.71 -14.28 -5.15
N ILE A 198 11.27 -15.47 -4.88
CA ILE A 198 12.69 -15.62 -4.52
C ILE A 198 13.57 -15.37 -5.74
N LEU A 199 13.19 -15.91 -6.89
CA LEU A 199 13.90 -15.70 -8.16
C LEU A 199 13.93 -14.21 -8.53
N THR A 200 12.82 -13.51 -8.30
CA THR A 200 12.69 -12.06 -8.49
C THR A 200 13.62 -11.27 -7.56
N ILE A 201 13.67 -11.63 -6.27
CA ILE A 201 14.61 -11.02 -5.31
C ILE A 201 16.06 -11.25 -5.74
N ARG A 202 16.40 -12.47 -6.17
CA ARG A 202 17.73 -12.80 -6.68
C ARG A 202 18.09 -12.01 -7.91
N LEU A 203 17.21 -11.97 -8.92
CA LEU A 203 17.43 -11.16 -10.11
C LEU A 203 17.75 -9.70 -9.75
N VAL A 204 16.97 -9.08 -8.85
CA VAL A 204 17.21 -7.70 -8.41
C VAL A 204 18.55 -7.55 -7.69
N LEU A 205 18.89 -8.46 -6.78
CA LEU A 205 20.17 -8.41 -6.05
C LEU A 205 21.36 -8.62 -6.99
N ASP A 206 21.31 -9.64 -7.85
CA ASP A 206 22.39 -9.99 -8.77
C ASP A 206 22.64 -8.88 -9.80
N LEU A 207 21.59 -8.25 -10.33
CA LEU A 207 21.71 -7.08 -11.22
C LEU A 207 22.30 -5.85 -10.50
N LEU A 208 21.99 -5.67 -9.22
CA LEU A 208 22.53 -4.58 -8.41
C LEU A 208 23.97 -4.86 -7.95
N GLU A 209 24.37 -6.12 -7.81
CA GLU A 209 25.69 -6.52 -7.29
C GLU A 209 26.73 -6.80 -8.38
N SER A 210 26.30 -6.76 -9.65
CA SER A 210 27.19 -6.90 -10.81
C SER A 210 28.34 -5.88 -10.79
N PRO A 211 29.57 -6.28 -11.18
CA PRO A 211 30.72 -5.37 -11.29
C PRO A 211 30.48 -4.18 -12.24
N ALA A 212 29.68 -4.38 -13.28
CA ALA A 212 29.20 -3.31 -14.15
C ALA A 212 27.78 -2.92 -13.71
N PRO A 213 27.56 -1.70 -13.17
CA PRO A 213 26.25 -1.27 -12.72
C PRO A 213 25.25 -1.36 -13.87
N HIS A 214 24.14 -2.05 -13.65
CA HIS A 214 23.06 -2.09 -14.64
C HIS A 214 22.54 -0.66 -14.87
N PRO A 215 22.31 -0.23 -16.13
CA PRO A 215 21.93 1.16 -16.44
C PRO A 215 20.56 1.56 -15.87
N ARG A 216 19.78 0.58 -15.41
CA ARG A 216 18.45 0.76 -14.83
C ARG A 216 18.42 0.16 -13.43
N VAL A 217 17.74 0.82 -12.51
CA VAL A 217 17.52 0.32 -11.15
C VAL A 217 16.37 -0.69 -11.17
N PRO A 218 16.60 -2.00 -10.92
CA PRO A 218 15.54 -2.98 -10.80
C PRO A 218 14.71 -2.73 -9.54
N VAL A 219 13.39 -2.56 -9.70
CA VAL A 219 12.47 -2.34 -8.57
C VAL A 219 11.33 -3.35 -8.66
N ILE A 220 11.06 -4.06 -7.56
CA ILE A 220 9.98 -5.05 -7.49
C ILE A 220 8.67 -4.34 -7.14
N PHE A 221 7.65 -4.55 -7.97
CA PHE A 221 6.30 -4.04 -7.80
C PHE A 221 5.31 -5.22 -7.72
N SER A 222 4.51 -5.29 -6.66
CA SER A 222 3.38 -6.23 -6.60
C SER A 222 2.23 -5.70 -7.46
N ILE A 223 1.96 -6.37 -8.58
CA ILE A 223 1.08 -5.84 -9.63
C ILE A 223 -0.42 -6.08 -9.35
N GLY A 224 -0.78 -7.02 -8.46
CA GLY A 224 -2.19 -7.41 -8.21
C GLY A 224 -3.14 -6.27 -7.78
N SER A 225 -2.61 -5.12 -7.36
CA SER A 225 -3.39 -3.93 -7.01
C SER A 225 -3.66 -2.96 -8.17
N TRP A 226 -3.03 -3.19 -9.32
CA TRP A 226 -3.14 -2.33 -10.49
C TRP A 226 -4.47 -2.60 -11.20
N ASP A 227 -5.21 -1.53 -11.45
CA ASP A 227 -6.39 -1.55 -12.28
C ASP A 227 -6.09 -0.81 -13.59
N PRO A 228 -5.95 -1.54 -14.71
CA PRO A 228 -5.60 -0.96 -16.01
C PRO A 228 -6.72 -0.07 -16.58
N SER A 229 -7.97 -0.25 -16.12
CA SER A 229 -9.12 0.52 -16.62
C SER A 229 -9.17 1.95 -16.05
N THR A 230 -8.59 2.16 -14.86
CA THR A 230 -8.63 3.45 -14.15
C THR A 230 -7.29 4.16 -14.11
N THR A 231 -6.17 3.44 -14.13
CA THR A 231 -4.84 4.03 -13.95
C THR A 231 -3.84 3.47 -14.96
N ALA A 232 -3.19 4.35 -15.73
CA ALA A 232 -2.12 3.96 -16.65
C ALA A 232 -0.92 3.37 -15.88
N LEU A 233 -0.25 2.37 -16.46
CA LEU A 233 0.90 1.68 -15.84
C LEU A 233 1.97 2.66 -15.34
N ARG A 234 2.29 3.68 -16.15
CA ARG A 234 3.25 4.74 -15.81
C ARG A 234 2.87 5.43 -14.50
N ASP A 235 1.64 5.93 -14.40
CA ASP A 235 1.19 6.69 -13.23
C ASP A 235 1.08 5.77 -12.01
N TRP A 236 0.71 4.51 -12.21
CA TRP A 236 0.73 3.49 -11.16
C TRP A 236 2.14 3.21 -10.64
N LEU A 237 3.13 3.04 -11.52
CA LEU A 237 4.55 2.88 -11.14
C LEU A 237 5.07 4.09 -10.36
N ILE A 238 4.75 5.31 -10.81
CA ILE A 238 5.13 6.55 -10.12
C ILE A 238 4.49 6.60 -8.73
N GLY A 239 3.19 6.31 -8.63
CA GLY A 239 2.48 6.25 -7.35
C GLY A 239 3.08 5.22 -6.39
N ARG A 240 3.48 4.05 -6.91
CA ARG A 240 4.15 2.99 -6.14
C ARG A 240 5.56 3.37 -5.70
N LEU A 241 6.34 4.02 -6.56
CA LEU A 241 7.66 4.53 -6.19
C LEU A 241 7.57 5.61 -5.12
N LEU A 242 6.65 6.56 -5.27
CA LEU A 242 6.40 7.57 -4.24
C LEU A 242 5.92 6.96 -2.92
N ARG A 243 5.20 5.82 -3.01
CA ARG A 243 4.70 5.05 -1.87
C ARG A 243 5.79 4.35 -1.08
N ASP A 244 6.70 3.71 -1.79
CA ASP A 244 7.72 2.89 -1.17
C ASP A 244 9.00 3.69 -0.90
N HIS A 245 9.24 4.78 -1.64
CA HIS A 245 10.44 5.62 -1.60
C HIS A 245 10.09 7.12 -1.52
N PRO A 246 9.70 7.63 -0.34
CA PRO A 246 9.18 9.00 -0.16
C PRO A 246 10.15 10.12 -0.56
N HIS A 247 11.46 9.86 -0.50
CA HIS A 247 12.51 10.83 -0.87
C HIS A 247 12.46 11.19 -2.36
N LEU A 248 11.81 10.37 -3.20
CA LEU A 248 11.56 10.63 -4.62
C LEU A 248 10.43 11.64 -4.87
N ALA A 249 9.73 12.10 -3.83
CA ALA A 249 8.73 13.17 -3.93
C ALA A 249 9.35 14.56 -4.13
N ARG A 250 10.67 14.70 -3.96
CA ARG A 250 11.41 15.93 -4.30
C ARG A 250 11.13 16.30 -5.75
N ARG A 251 10.98 17.60 -6.01
CA ARG A 251 10.74 18.11 -7.38
C ARG A 251 12.05 18.43 -8.05
N SER A 252 12.16 18.03 -9.32
CA SER A 252 13.21 18.48 -10.22
C SER A 252 13.00 19.95 -10.61
N SER A 253 13.98 20.56 -11.26
CA SER A 253 13.90 21.94 -11.79
C SER A 253 12.70 22.16 -12.74
N GLY A 254 12.16 21.10 -13.35
CA GLY A 254 10.96 21.13 -14.19
C GLY A 254 9.63 20.94 -13.45
N GLY A 255 9.62 20.90 -12.12
CA GLY A 255 8.40 20.78 -11.30
C GLY A 255 7.82 19.36 -11.21
N ALA A 256 8.31 18.40 -11.99
CA ALA A 256 8.00 16.97 -11.87
C ALA A 256 8.74 16.33 -10.70
N THR A 257 8.15 15.30 -10.08
CA THR A 257 8.80 14.51 -9.01
C THR A 257 9.97 13.71 -9.56
N LEU A 258 10.98 13.44 -8.74
CA LEU A 258 12.09 12.56 -9.14
C LEU A 258 11.60 11.17 -9.57
N ALA A 259 10.56 10.63 -8.91
CA ALA A 259 9.93 9.38 -9.32
C ALA A 259 9.39 9.42 -10.77
N ALA A 260 8.72 10.51 -11.15
CA ALA A 260 8.23 10.69 -12.51
C ALA A 260 9.39 10.79 -13.51
N VAL A 261 10.43 11.56 -13.18
CA VAL A 261 11.61 11.72 -14.04
C VAL A 261 12.36 10.38 -14.23
N LEU A 262 12.51 9.57 -13.18
CA LEU A 262 13.16 8.25 -13.26
C LEU A 262 12.39 7.28 -14.17
N VAL A 263 11.06 7.27 -14.08
CA VAL A 263 10.20 6.43 -14.93
C VAL A 263 10.20 6.94 -16.37
N ASP A 264 10.08 8.26 -16.58
CA ASP A 264 10.07 8.87 -17.92
C ASP A 264 11.41 8.76 -18.65
N ALA A 265 12.52 8.77 -17.90
CA ALA A 265 13.86 8.60 -18.43
C ALA A 265 14.25 7.12 -18.62
N ASP A 266 13.33 6.18 -18.38
CA ASP A 266 13.52 4.75 -18.57
C ASP A 266 14.69 4.18 -17.72
N LEU A 267 14.93 4.79 -16.55
CA LEU A 267 15.99 4.42 -15.60
C LEU A 267 15.53 3.39 -14.56
N ILE A 268 14.25 3.01 -14.58
CA ILE A 268 13.69 1.96 -13.72
C ILE A 268 13.50 0.70 -14.56
N LEU A 269 13.92 -0.44 -14.01
CA LEU A 269 13.53 -1.76 -14.53
C LEU A 269 12.39 -2.29 -13.65
N PRO A 270 11.13 -2.20 -14.10
CA PRO A 270 10.00 -2.72 -13.35
C PRO A 270 9.99 -4.25 -13.34
N VAL A 271 10.10 -4.82 -12.14
CA VAL A 271 9.93 -6.25 -11.89
C VAL A 271 8.55 -6.46 -11.27
N LEU A 272 7.58 -6.79 -12.11
CA LEU A 272 6.17 -6.93 -11.79
C LEU A 272 5.89 -8.34 -11.25
N ASP A 273 5.81 -8.47 -9.92
CA ASP A 273 5.55 -9.74 -9.23
C ASP A 273 4.04 -9.96 -9.03
N GLY A 274 3.52 -11.10 -9.48
CA GLY A 274 2.15 -11.56 -9.21
C GLY A 274 1.09 -11.09 -10.20
N PHE A 275 1.30 -11.24 -11.50
CA PHE A 275 0.27 -10.98 -12.51
C PHE A 275 -0.99 -11.83 -12.32
N ASP A 276 -0.84 -13.05 -11.80
CA ASP A 276 -1.95 -13.93 -11.41
C ASP A 276 -2.82 -13.36 -10.27
N GLU A 277 -2.34 -12.33 -9.58
CA GLU A 277 -3.06 -11.66 -8.50
C GLU A 277 -3.95 -10.49 -8.99
N ILE A 278 -3.91 -10.17 -10.30
CA ILE A 278 -4.86 -9.22 -10.90
C ILE A 278 -6.22 -9.91 -11.07
N ALA A 279 -7.28 -9.16 -10.80
CA ALA A 279 -8.67 -9.57 -10.98
C ALA A 279 -8.87 -10.26 -12.34
N GLU A 280 -9.57 -11.38 -12.35
CA GLU A 280 -9.75 -12.21 -13.56
C GLU A 280 -10.29 -11.41 -14.74
N GLY A 281 -11.27 -10.54 -14.50
CA GLY A 281 -11.84 -9.67 -15.54
C GLY A 281 -10.89 -8.57 -16.06
N LEU A 282 -9.79 -8.27 -15.36
CA LEU A 282 -8.85 -7.20 -15.71
C LEU A 282 -7.54 -7.72 -16.32
N ARG A 283 -7.26 -9.02 -16.27
CA ARG A 283 -5.98 -9.59 -16.75
C ARG A 283 -5.73 -9.35 -18.23
N ARG A 284 -6.77 -9.41 -19.06
CA ARG A 284 -6.67 -9.10 -20.50
C ARG A 284 -6.24 -7.64 -20.71
N ASP A 285 -6.98 -6.70 -20.13
CA ASP A 285 -6.71 -5.27 -20.25
C ASP A 285 -5.32 -4.92 -19.70
N ALA A 286 -4.89 -5.60 -18.63
CA ALA A 286 -3.56 -5.46 -18.07
C ALA A 286 -2.47 -5.91 -19.05
N LEU A 287 -2.65 -7.06 -19.72
CA LEU A 287 -1.71 -7.55 -20.72
C LEU A 287 -1.66 -6.63 -21.96
N ASP A 288 -2.80 -6.15 -22.43
CA ASP A 288 -2.89 -5.20 -23.54
C ASP A 288 -2.17 -3.88 -23.19
N ALA A 289 -2.38 -3.36 -21.98
CA ALA A 289 -1.70 -2.17 -21.50
C ALA A 289 -0.17 -2.37 -21.34
N LEU A 290 0.29 -3.57 -20.93
CA LEU A 290 1.73 -3.90 -20.90
C LEU A 290 2.31 -3.98 -22.32
N ASN A 291 1.57 -4.50 -23.29
CA ASN A 291 1.96 -4.58 -24.70
C ASN A 291 2.00 -3.21 -25.39
N ALA A 292 1.22 -2.24 -24.92
CA ALA A 292 1.27 -0.85 -25.41
C ALA A 292 2.56 -0.12 -25.01
N THR A 293 3.34 -0.65 -24.06
CA THR A 293 4.60 -0.07 -23.59
C THR A 293 5.82 -0.74 -24.23
N SER A 294 6.86 0.04 -24.52
CA SER A 294 8.13 -0.48 -25.05
C SER A 294 9.26 -0.60 -24.05
N THR A 295 8.98 -0.32 -22.78
CA THR A 295 9.97 -0.39 -21.71
C THR A 295 10.34 -1.84 -21.39
N PRO A 296 11.62 -2.13 -21.12
CA PRO A 296 12.06 -3.35 -20.45
C PRO A 296 11.28 -3.62 -19.17
N LEU A 297 10.93 -4.88 -18.92
CA LEU A 297 10.19 -5.29 -17.74
C LEU A 297 10.36 -6.78 -17.47
N VAL A 298 10.16 -7.19 -16.22
CA VAL A 298 10.11 -8.59 -15.84
C VAL A 298 8.74 -8.84 -15.23
N LEU A 299 8.02 -9.85 -15.71
CA LEU A 299 6.68 -10.20 -15.25
C LEU A 299 6.69 -11.59 -14.63
N THR A 300 6.18 -11.75 -13.41
CA THR A 300 5.94 -13.09 -12.84
C THR A 300 4.46 -13.43 -12.87
N SER A 301 4.16 -14.69 -13.16
CA SER A 301 2.78 -15.19 -13.11
C SER A 301 2.76 -16.68 -12.84
N ARG A 302 1.60 -17.18 -12.41
CA ARG A 302 1.28 -18.58 -12.62
C ARG A 302 1.00 -18.86 -14.10
N ARG A 303 1.32 -20.10 -14.50
CA ARG A 303 1.26 -20.54 -15.89
C ARG A 303 -0.16 -20.50 -16.45
N GLU A 304 -1.14 -21.01 -15.72
CA GLU A 304 -2.52 -21.17 -16.20
C GLU A 304 -3.21 -19.81 -16.37
N GLU A 305 -3.08 -18.93 -15.37
CA GLU A 305 -3.63 -17.59 -15.34
C GLU A 305 -3.00 -16.69 -16.42
N TYR A 306 -1.69 -16.83 -16.69
CA TYR A 306 -1.06 -16.14 -17.80
C TYR A 306 -1.51 -16.70 -19.16
N ALA A 307 -1.57 -18.02 -19.31
CA ALA A 307 -2.04 -18.65 -20.55
C ALA A 307 -3.49 -18.28 -20.89
N GLU A 308 -4.34 -18.10 -19.89
CA GLU A 308 -5.68 -17.56 -20.04
C GLU A 308 -5.66 -16.12 -20.54
N ALA A 309 -4.87 -15.24 -19.92
CA ALA A 309 -4.73 -13.86 -20.37
C ALA A 309 -4.21 -13.77 -21.82
N VAL A 310 -3.22 -14.59 -22.19
CA VAL A 310 -2.69 -14.68 -23.56
C VAL A 310 -3.77 -15.11 -24.55
N ARG A 311 -4.59 -16.11 -24.20
CA ARG A 311 -5.72 -16.55 -25.04
C ARG A 311 -6.76 -15.45 -25.19
N ALA A 312 -7.10 -14.75 -24.11
CA ALA A 312 -8.09 -13.67 -24.13
C ALA A 312 -7.61 -12.45 -24.94
N ALA A 313 -6.33 -12.09 -24.81
CA ALA A 313 -5.71 -10.99 -25.55
C ALA A 313 -5.30 -11.37 -26.99
N HIS A 314 -5.28 -12.66 -27.32
CA HIS A 314 -4.78 -13.21 -28.59
C HIS A 314 -3.31 -12.88 -28.88
N ALA A 315 -2.53 -12.52 -27.85
CA ALA A 315 -1.12 -12.20 -27.95
C ALA A 315 -0.41 -12.46 -26.62
N PRO A 316 0.81 -13.03 -26.63
CA PRO A 316 1.67 -13.06 -25.45
C PRO A 316 2.18 -11.64 -25.12
N LEU A 317 2.93 -11.51 -24.03
CA LEU A 317 3.70 -10.29 -23.77
C LEU A 317 4.70 -10.06 -24.92
N VAL A 318 4.48 -9.00 -25.69
CA VAL A 318 5.25 -8.67 -26.90
C VAL A 318 6.72 -8.45 -26.55
N TRP A 319 7.59 -8.97 -27.41
CA TRP A 319 9.05 -9.03 -27.30
C TRP A 319 9.58 -9.81 -26.10
N ALA A 320 8.74 -10.48 -25.30
CA ALA A 320 9.20 -11.12 -24.09
C ALA A 320 9.70 -12.54 -24.33
N GLY A 321 10.91 -12.82 -23.83
CA GLY A 321 11.35 -14.19 -23.57
C GLY A 321 10.56 -14.77 -22.41
N GLY A 322 10.42 -16.10 -22.35
CA GLY A 322 9.71 -16.77 -21.27
C GLY A 322 10.51 -17.91 -20.68
N ILE A 323 10.49 -18.01 -19.36
CA ILE A 323 11.03 -19.16 -18.60
C ILE A 323 9.92 -19.76 -17.74
N GLU A 324 9.95 -21.08 -17.57
CA GLU A 324 9.03 -21.81 -16.71
C GLU A 324 9.83 -22.57 -15.65
N LEU A 325 9.58 -22.23 -14.38
CA LEU A 325 10.17 -22.90 -13.22
C LEU A 325 9.75 -24.37 -13.17
N THR A 326 10.72 -25.26 -12.99
CA THR A 326 10.50 -26.69 -12.88
C THR A 326 10.37 -27.13 -11.43
N ASP A 327 9.69 -28.25 -11.22
CA ASP A 327 9.55 -28.87 -9.90
C ASP A 327 10.91 -29.41 -9.41
N LEU A 328 11.12 -29.42 -8.09
CA LEU A 328 12.29 -29.99 -7.43
C LEU A 328 12.28 -31.52 -7.57
N THR A 329 13.45 -32.11 -7.76
CA THR A 329 13.62 -33.57 -7.83
C THR A 329 14.02 -34.14 -6.47
N LEU A 330 13.88 -35.46 -6.28
CA LEU A 330 14.36 -36.12 -5.06
C LEU A 330 15.88 -35.97 -4.88
N ASP A 331 16.63 -35.88 -5.99
CA ASP A 331 18.08 -35.66 -5.93
C ASP A 331 18.43 -34.27 -5.41
N ASP A 332 17.64 -33.24 -5.76
CA ASP A 332 17.79 -31.90 -5.20
C ASP A 332 17.59 -31.89 -3.68
N LEU A 333 16.69 -32.75 -3.17
CA LEU A 333 16.40 -32.86 -1.74
C LEU A 333 17.45 -33.66 -0.98
N ALA A 334 18.10 -34.62 -1.65
CA ALA A 334 19.10 -35.49 -1.03
C ALA A 334 20.32 -34.74 -0.51
N ASP A 335 20.73 -33.67 -1.19
CA ASP A 335 21.82 -32.81 -0.73
C ASP A 335 21.37 -31.74 0.27
N TYR A 336 20.08 -31.43 0.29
CA TYR A 336 19.52 -30.31 1.04
C TYR A 336 18.96 -30.72 2.41
N LEU A 337 17.97 -31.62 2.46
CA LEU A 337 17.24 -31.96 3.69
C LEU A 337 18.13 -32.54 4.80
N PRO A 338 19.09 -33.45 4.53
CA PRO A 338 19.97 -33.98 5.57
C PRO A 338 20.83 -32.91 6.26
N ARG A 339 21.17 -31.83 5.55
CA ARG A 339 21.96 -30.71 6.09
C ARG A 339 21.14 -29.72 6.92
N THR A 340 19.82 -29.87 6.95
CA THR A 340 18.92 -29.00 7.72
C THR A 340 18.76 -29.46 9.17
N THR A 341 19.02 -30.73 9.46
CA THR A 341 19.00 -31.28 10.81
C THR A 341 20.30 -30.93 11.52
N ARG A 342 20.19 -30.17 12.62
CA ARG A 342 21.34 -29.87 13.48
C ARG A 342 21.47 -31.03 14.46
N GLY A 343 22.31 -32.02 14.12
CA GLY A 343 22.59 -33.15 15.01
C GLY A 343 23.21 -32.67 16.31
N VAL A 344 22.55 -32.94 17.45
CA VAL A 344 23.24 -33.04 18.73
C VAL A 344 23.82 -34.46 18.76
N PRO A 345 25.13 -34.65 18.99
CA PRO A 345 25.66 -35.99 19.20
C PRO A 345 24.91 -36.61 20.39
N SER A 346 24.08 -37.62 20.12
CA SER A 346 23.50 -38.42 21.18
C SER A 346 24.62 -39.24 21.80
N ASP A 347 24.97 -38.91 23.05
CA ASP A 347 26.03 -39.52 23.87
C ASP A 347 25.80 -41.02 24.20
N THR A 348 24.85 -41.68 23.53
CA THR A 348 24.45 -43.07 23.78
C THR A 348 24.92 -44.07 22.74
N SER A 349 25.72 -43.67 21.74
CA SER A 349 26.37 -44.62 20.83
C SER A 349 27.85 -44.81 21.18
N THR A 350 28.12 -45.42 22.34
CA THR A 350 29.35 -46.19 22.54
C THR A 350 29.21 -47.50 21.76
N ASP A 351 29.37 -47.44 20.44
CA ASP A 351 29.82 -48.60 19.68
C ASP A 351 30.73 -48.15 18.55
N HIS A 352 31.91 -48.75 18.50
CA HIS A 352 32.96 -48.43 17.54
C HIS A 352 32.53 -48.86 16.14
N GLY A 353 32.24 -47.88 15.28
CA GLY A 353 32.06 -48.08 13.85
C GLY A 353 31.99 -46.75 13.12
N THR A 354 32.80 -46.58 12.07
CA THR A 354 33.01 -45.37 11.27
C THR A 354 31.77 -44.96 10.46
N GLY A 355 30.67 -44.58 11.12
CA GLY A 355 29.46 -44.04 10.52
C GLY A 355 29.19 -42.62 11.02
N VAL A 356 29.16 -41.65 10.11
CA VAL A 356 28.59 -40.32 10.39
C VAL A 356 27.14 -40.54 10.87
N PRO A 357 26.70 -39.97 12.02
CA PRO A 357 25.31 -40.09 12.44
C PRO A 357 24.38 -39.63 11.31
N GLY A 358 23.64 -40.55 10.72
CA GLY A 358 22.75 -40.26 9.58
C GLY A 358 21.65 -39.28 10.00
N SER A 359 21.30 -38.35 9.11
CA SER A 359 20.13 -37.51 9.32
C SER A 359 18.88 -38.39 9.32
N PRO A 360 17.87 -38.10 10.15
CA PRO A 360 16.55 -38.75 10.05
C PRO A 360 15.95 -38.66 8.64
N TRP A 361 16.32 -37.63 7.86
CA TRP A 361 15.91 -37.50 6.46
C TRP A 361 16.56 -38.50 5.51
N ASP A 362 17.74 -39.04 5.83
CA ASP A 362 18.43 -40.00 4.97
C ASP A 362 17.63 -41.29 4.81
N ALA A 363 16.98 -41.76 5.89
CA ALA A 363 16.09 -42.92 5.87
C ALA A 363 14.87 -42.67 4.97
N VAL A 364 14.18 -41.54 5.16
CA VAL A 364 13.00 -41.15 4.38
C VAL A 364 13.32 -40.97 2.90
N LEU A 365 14.45 -40.33 2.56
CA LEU A 365 14.89 -40.14 1.18
C LEU A 365 15.27 -41.47 0.51
N THR A 366 15.87 -42.39 1.26
CA THR A 366 16.17 -43.75 0.78
C THR A 366 14.88 -44.52 0.50
N GLU A 367 13.89 -44.40 1.39
CA GLU A 367 12.56 -44.99 1.21
C GLU A 367 11.84 -44.38 -0.01
N LEU A 368 11.90 -43.06 -0.20
CA LEU A 368 11.31 -42.39 -1.37
C LEU A 368 11.93 -42.83 -2.71
N ARG A 369 13.22 -43.21 -2.71
CA ARG A 369 13.93 -43.70 -3.90
C ARG A 369 13.65 -45.17 -4.20
N THR A 370 13.50 -46.00 -3.17
CA THR A 370 13.42 -47.47 -3.30
C THR A 370 12.00 -48.01 -3.18
N GLY A 371 11.16 -47.34 -2.39
CA GLY A 371 9.81 -47.73 -2.06
C GLY A 371 8.86 -47.62 -3.25
N ARG A 372 7.94 -48.58 -3.34
CA ARG A 372 6.82 -48.57 -4.28
C ARG A 372 5.53 -48.66 -3.48
N GLY A 373 4.78 -47.57 -3.43
CA GLY A 373 3.52 -47.50 -2.70
C GLY A 373 2.91 -46.10 -2.69
N PRO A 374 1.63 -45.97 -2.31
CA PRO A 374 0.91 -44.69 -2.33
C PRO A 374 1.51 -43.64 -1.39
N ALA A 375 2.06 -44.04 -0.24
CA ALA A 375 2.73 -43.13 0.70
C ALA A 375 3.90 -42.37 0.06
N HIS A 376 4.79 -43.11 -0.60
CA HIS A 376 5.97 -42.59 -1.28
C HIS A 376 5.59 -41.64 -2.42
N ALA A 377 4.63 -42.06 -3.25
CA ALA A 377 4.12 -41.24 -4.35
C ALA A 377 3.47 -39.94 -3.84
N ASN A 378 2.70 -40.01 -2.76
CA ASN A 378 2.07 -38.86 -2.14
C ASN A 378 3.11 -37.87 -1.60
N LEU A 379 4.10 -38.35 -0.82
CA LEU A 379 5.12 -37.50 -0.22
C LEU A 379 6.06 -36.90 -1.28
N ALA A 380 6.50 -37.69 -2.26
CA ALA A 380 7.30 -37.20 -3.38
C ALA A 380 6.57 -36.09 -4.15
N ALA A 381 5.27 -36.27 -4.43
CA ALA A 381 4.46 -35.27 -5.12
C ALA A 381 4.33 -33.95 -4.33
N VAL A 382 4.27 -34.02 -3.00
CA VAL A 382 4.19 -32.83 -2.13
C VAL A 382 5.52 -32.07 -2.07
N LEU A 383 6.64 -32.76 -1.97
CA LEU A 383 7.98 -32.17 -1.83
C LEU A 383 8.58 -31.64 -3.15
N THR A 384 7.77 -31.53 -4.20
CA THR A 384 8.16 -30.96 -5.50
C THR A 384 8.31 -29.45 -5.49
N THR A 385 7.72 -28.73 -4.53
CA THR A 385 7.78 -27.26 -4.51
C THR A 385 8.64 -26.75 -3.34
N PRO A 386 9.45 -25.69 -3.55
CA PRO A 386 10.26 -25.10 -2.48
C PRO A 386 9.46 -24.74 -1.23
N LEU A 387 8.22 -24.27 -1.38
CA LEU A 387 7.35 -23.98 -0.24
C LEU A 387 7.15 -25.22 0.65
N MET A 388 6.76 -26.36 0.08
CA MET A 388 6.48 -27.58 0.85
C MET A 388 7.74 -28.16 1.49
N VAL A 389 8.89 -28.07 0.81
CA VAL A 389 10.19 -28.46 1.36
C VAL A 389 10.57 -27.59 2.56
N ILE A 390 10.37 -26.27 2.47
CA ILE A 390 10.60 -25.34 3.58
C ILE A 390 9.66 -25.66 4.75
N LEU A 391 8.38 -25.93 4.49
CA LEU A 391 7.42 -26.32 5.53
C LEU A 391 7.86 -27.62 6.22
N ALA A 392 8.18 -28.66 5.45
CA ALA A 392 8.64 -29.95 5.96
C ALA A 392 9.88 -29.77 6.85
N ARG A 393 10.88 -29.01 6.39
CA ARG A 393 12.05 -28.66 7.20
C ARG A 393 11.68 -27.91 8.48
N THR A 394 10.80 -26.90 8.41
CA THR A 394 10.38 -26.13 9.59
C THR A 394 9.69 -27.03 10.62
N LEU A 395 8.93 -28.03 10.18
CA LEU A 395 8.24 -28.94 11.11
C LEU A 395 9.17 -30.02 11.68
N TYR A 396 10.02 -30.65 10.86
CA TYR A 396 10.74 -31.88 11.23
C TYR A 396 12.25 -31.70 11.47
N SER A 397 12.87 -30.67 10.90
CA SER A 397 14.30 -30.39 11.14
C SER A 397 14.52 -29.33 12.21
N GLU A 398 13.55 -28.43 12.40
CA GLU A 398 13.63 -27.35 13.40
C GLU A 398 12.92 -27.67 14.71
N THR A 399 12.06 -28.70 14.77
CA THR A 399 11.41 -29.12 16.02
C THR A 399 12.14 -30.33 16.59
N PRO A 400 12.71 -30.24 17.82
CA PRO A 400 13.20 -31.44 18.51
C PRO A 400 12.08 -32.47 18.65
N ASP A 401 12.41 -33.76 18.63
CA ASP A 401 11.49 -34.87 18.91
C ASP A 401 10.45 -35.19 17.83
N ARG A 402 10.62 -34.72 16.59
CA ARG A 402 9.77 -35.14 15.45
C ARG A 402 10.54 -35.96 14.43
N ASP A 403 10.02 -37.13 14.11
CA ASP A 403 10.59 -38.03 13.12
C ASP A 403 9.96 -37.77 11.74
N PRO A 404 10.73 -37.41 10.69
CA PRO A 404 10.20 -37.24 9.34
C PRO A 404 9.58 -38.51 8.76
N ALA A 405 9.89 -39.71 9.29
CA ALA A 405 9.26 -40.97 8.87
C ALA A 405 7.73 -40.97 9.06
N GLU A 406 7.20 -40.15 9.97
CA GLU A 406 5.74 -39.98 10.12
C GLU A 406 5.03 -39.55 8.83
N LEU A 407 5.73 -38.87 7.91
CA LEU A 407 5.16 -38.41 6.64
C LEU A 407 4.84 -39.56 5.67
N LEU A 408 5.37 -40.76 5.92
CA LEU A 408 5.10 -41.97 5.14
C LEU A 408 3.94 -42.81 5.71
N ASP A 409 3.31 -42.37 6.81
CA ASP A 409 2.15 -43.05 7.39
C ASP A 409 0.88 -42.83 6.56
N THR A 410 0.47 -43.85 5.80
CA THR A 410 -0.74 -43.81 4.96
C THR A 410 -2.05 -43.77 5.74
N THR A 411 -2.06 -44.19 7.01
CA THR A 411 -3.27 -44.15 7.85
C THR A 411 -3.56 -42.72 8.28
N ARG A 412 -2.52 -41.95 8.58
CA ARG A 412 -2.61 -40.52 8.93
C ARG A 412 -2.72 -39.65 7.69
N PHE A 413 -2.03 -40.02 6.62
CA PHE A 413 -1.91 -39.23 5.40
C PHE A 413 -2.25 -40.04 4.14
N PRO A 414 -3.54 -40.30 3.88
CA PRO A 414 -3.96 -41.13 2.75
C PRO A 414 -3.75 -40.48 1.37
N SER A 415 -3.53 -39.16 1.31
CA SER A 415 -3.44 -38.39 0.06
C SER A 415 -2.40 -37.27 0.08
N VAL A 416 -2.00 -36.80 -1.12
CA VAL A 416 -1.24 -35.56 -1.32
C VAL A 416 -1.88 -34.38 -0.59
N LYS A 417 -3.21 -34.25 -0.67
CA LYS A 417 -3.95 -33.15 -0.04
C LYS A 417 -3.85 -33.18 1.49
N SER A 418 -3.93 -34.36 2.11
CA SER A 418 -3.78 -34.49 3.57
C SER A 418 -2.37 -34.13 4.05
N LEU A 419 -1.33 -34.44 3.26
CA LEU A 419 0.04 -34.02 3.55
C LEU A 419 0.22 -32.50 3.37
N ASP A 420 -0.33 -31.93 2.30
CA ASP A 420 -0.31 -30.49 2.04
C ASP A 420 -0.98 -29.71 3.19
N GLU A 421 -2.18 -30.15 3.61
CA GLU A 421 -2.90 -29.55 4.72
C GLU A 421 -2.18 -29.73 6.06
N HIS A 422 -1.52 -30.85 6.32
CA HIS A 422 -0.72 -31.08 7.52
C HIS A 422 0.49 -30.15 7.60
N LEU A 423 1.26 -30.04 6.52
CA LEU A 423 2.44 -29.17 6.46
C LEU A 423 2.06 -27.69 6.59
N LEU A 424 0.95 -27.27 5.96
CA LEU A 424 0.41 -25.91 6.12
C LEU A 424 -0.12 -25.65 7.54
N ALA A 425 -0.84 -26.59 8.13
CA ALA A 425 -1.39 -26.47 9.48
C ALA A 425 -0.28 -26.39 10.55
N GLY A 426 0.79 -27.16 10.39
CA GLY A 426 1.89 -27.19 11.34
C GLY A 426 2.85 -25.99 11.25
N PHE A 427 2.75 -25.15 10.22
CA PHE A 427 3.65 -24.01 10.02
C PHE A 427 3.60 -23.00 11.17
N VAL A 428 2.40 -22.46 11.45
CA VAL A 428 2.24 -21.42 12.50
C VAL A 428 2.66 -21.97 13.86
N PRO A 429 2.24 -23.19 14.28
CA PRO A 429 2.73 -23.78 15.51
C PRO A 429 4.25 -23.91 15.60
N ALA A 430 4.90 -24.41 14.54
CA ALA A 430 6.34 -24.62 14.53
C ALA A 430 7.13 -23.31 14.71
N VAL A 431 6.71 -22.25 14.02
CA VAL A 431 7.38 -20.95 14.04
C VAL A 431 7.11 -20.16 15.34
N TYR A 432 5.93 -20.32 15.95
CA TYR A 432 5.60 -19.66 17.21
C TYR A 432 6.16 -20.39 18.44
N ARG A 433 6.43 -21.70 18.34
CA ARG A 433 7.09 -22.49 19.40
C ARG A 433 8.57 -22.10 19.60
N ARG A 434 9.21 -21.46 18.62
CA ARG A 434 10.69 -21.31 18.55
C ARG A 434 11.14 -19.85 18.46
N ARG A 435 11.62 -19.28 19.57
CA ARG A 435 12.74 -18.32 19.66
C ARG A 435 13.02 -17.99 21.13
N ALA A 436 14.25 -18.25 21.59
CA ALA A 436 14.79 -17.45 22.67
C ALA A 436 14.91 -16.00 22.13
N PRO A 437 14.48 -14.97 22.89
CA PRO A 437 14.57 -13.59 22.42
C PRO A 437 16.05 -13.24 22.13
N GLU A 438 16.32 -12.68 20.95
CA GLU A 438 17.58 -11.99 20.68
C GLU A 438 17.71 -10.87 21.72
N ARG A 439 18.80 -10.88 22.50
CA ARG A 439 19.13 -9.77 23.39
C ARG A 439 19.45 -8.57 22.51
N ASP A 440 18.83 -7.43 22.81
CA ASP A 440 19.26 -6.19 22.17
C ASP A 440 20.71 -5.83 22.59
N ALA A 441 21.33 -4.87 21.90
CA ALA A 441 22.69 -4.43 22.20
C ALA A 441 22.86 -3.89 23.64
N ALA A 442 21.75 -3.63 24.35
CA ALA A 442 21.69 -3.20 25.73
C ALA A 442 21.41 -4.35 26.72
N GLY A 443 21.41 -5.61 26.26
CA GLY A 443 21.22 -6.80 27.10
C GLY A 443 19.79 -7.03 27.60
N HIS A 444 18.81 -6.24 27.18
CA HIS A 444 17.41 -6.45 27.53
C HIS A 444 16.83 -7.59 26.69
N GLN A 445 16.13 -8.50 27.36
CA GLN A 445 15.28 -9.47 26.69
C GLN A 445 13.96 -8.77 26.33
N PRO A 446 13.67 -8.52 25.05
CA PRO A 446 12.31 -8.17 24.67
C PRO A 446 11.42 -9.32 25.13
N ARG A 447 10.40 -9.00 25.95
CA ARG A 447 9.32 -9.94 26.23
C ARG A 447 8.84 -10.46 24.86
N ALA A 448 8.63 -11.77 24.72
CA ALA A 448 7.98 -12.35 23.56
C ALA A 448 6.48 -12.52 23.88
N PRO A 449 5.65 -11.45 23.80
CA PRO A 449 4.27 -11.44 24.30
C PRO A 449 3.31 -12.40 23.59
N TYR A 450 3.76 -13.13 22.57
CA TYR A 450 2.92 -13.98 21.72
C TYR A 450 3.42 -15.43 21.57
N ALA A 451 4.09 -15.99 22.58
CA ALA A 451 4.61 -17.37 22.53
C ALA A 451 3.53 -18.48 22.38
N ASP A 452 2.26 -18.19 22.65
CA ASP A 452 1.16 -19.15 22.49
C ASP A 452 0.77 -19.32 21.02
N SER A 453 1.28 -20.40 20.41
CA SER A 453 1.00 -20.79 19.02
C SER A 453 -0.49 -20.94 18.69
N ALA A 454 -1.31 -21.48 19.59
CA ALA A 454 -2.73 -21.72 19.32
C ALA A 454 -3.49 -20.40 19.24
N ARG A 455 -3.13 -19.42 20.07
CA ARG A 455 -3.68 -18.05 19.99
C ARG A 455 -3.22 -17.34 18.71
N ALA A 456 -1.94 -17.50 18.33
CA ALA A 456 -1.40 -16.91 17.12
C ALA A 456 -2.10 -17.44 15.86
N GLU A 457 -2.31 -18.76 15.76
CA GLU A 457 -3.02 -19.39 14.64
C GLU A 457 -4.46 -18.89 14.53
N ARG A 458 -5.21 -18.79 15.63
CA ARG A 458 -6.57 -18.25 15.63
C ARG A 458 -6.62 -16.79 15.13
N ARG A 459 -5.68 -15.96 15.58
CA ARG A 459 -5.60 -14.54 15.20
C ARG A 459 -5.19 -14.36 13.74
N LEU A 460 -4.19 -15.11 13.27
CA LEU A 460 -3.81 -15.12 11.85
C LEU A 460 -4.93 -15.67 10.97
N GLY A 461 -5.67 -16.68 11.44
CA GLY A 461 -6.88 -17.19 10.80
C GLY A 461 -7.98 -16.14 10.67
N TYR A 462 -8.21 -15.35 11.72
CA TYR A 462 -9.13 -14.22 11.66
C TYR A 462 -8.69 -13.17 10.63
N LEU A 463 -7.40 -12.80 10.62
CA LEU A 463 -6.86 -11.84 9.64
C LEU A 463 -6.93 -12.37 8.20
N ALA A 464 -6.66 -13.66 7.99
CA ALA A 464 -6.80 -14.30 6.68
C ALA A 464 -8.26 -14.31 6.22
N HIS A 465 -9.20 -14.61 7.12
CA HIS A 465 -10.63 -14.55 6.84
C HIS A 465 -11.10 -13.12 6.57
N HIS A 466 -10.58 -12.13 7.30
CA HIS A 466 -10.87 -10.71 7.10
C HIS A 466 -10.55 -10.25 5.67
N LEU A 467 -9.40 -10.66 5.11
CA LEU A 467 -9.04 -10.34 3.73
C LEU A 467 -10.01 -10.97 2.72
N VAL A 468 -10.45 -12.22 2.94
CA VAL A 468 -11.39 -12.91 2.04
C VAL A 468 -12.79 -12.27 2.08
N ARG A 469 -13.26 -11.80 3.24
CA ARG A 469 -14.63 -11.30 3.41
C ARG A 469 -14.87 -9.94 2.75
N LEU A 470 -13.83 -9.11 2.61
CA LEU A 470 -13.98 -7.77 2.06
C LEU A 470 -14.11 -7.72 0.53
N ASP A 471 -14.14 -8.89 -0.15
CA ASP A 471 -14.10 -9.02 -1.62
C ASP A 471 -12.97 -8.18 -2.27
N ARG A 472 -11.98 -7.84 -1.44
CA ARG A 472 -10.77 -7.14 -1.85
C ARG A 472 -9.78 -8.23 -2.15
N GLU A 473 -9.64 -8.55 -3.42
CA GLU A 473 -8.55 -9.34 -3.98
C GLU A 473 -7.14 -8.77 -3.67
N ARG A 474 -7.09 -7.59 -3.01
CA ARG A 474 -5.86 -7.01 -2.44
C ARG A 474 -5.43 -7.79 -1.20
N GLN A 475 -4.30 -8.49 -1.32
CA GLN A 475 -3.61 -9.18 -0.23
C GLN A 475 -3.05 -8.24 0.87
N ASP A 476 -3.32 -6.94 0.77
CA ASP A 476 -2.81 -5.87 1.63
C ASP A 476 -3.58 -5.78 2.96
N LEU A 477 -2.95 -6.22 4.03
CA LEU A 477 -3.35 -5.98 5.40
C LEU A 477 -2.87 -4.59 5.85
N ALA A 478 -3.73 -3.61 5.63
CA ALA A 478 -3.54 -2.24 6.09
C ALA A 478 -4.04 -2.06 7.53
N TRP A 479 -3.22 -1.50 8.42
CA TRP A 479 -3.56 -1.38 9.84
C TRP A 479 -4.82 -0.54 10.09
N TRP A 480 -5.09 0.47 9.25
CA TRP A 480 -6.28 1.32 9.35
C TRP A 480 -7.56 0.63 8.89
N GLN A 481 -7.47 -0.50 8.18
CA GLN A 481 -8.61 -1.26 7.66
C GLN A 481 -9.01 -2.45 8.55
N LEU A 482 -8.21 -2.78 9.57
CA LEU A 482 -8.48 -3.93 10.46
C LEU A 482 -9.88 -3.88 11.10
N GLY A 483 -10.38 -2.67 11.40
CA GLY A 483 -11.70 -2.44 11.97
C GLY A 483 -12.88 -2.62 11.00
N ASP A 484 -12.64 -2.70 9.69
CA ASP A 484 -13.70 -2.66 8.67
C ASP A 484 -14.53 -3.96 8.57
N SER A 485 -14.03 -5.07 9.15
CA SER A 485 -14.82 -6.30 9.21
C SER A 485 -15.97 -6.26 10.23
N LEU A 486 -16.02 -5.23 11.08
CA LEU A 486 -17.10 -5.06 12.04
C LEU A 486 -18.35 -4.55 11.31
N PRO A 487 -19.55 -5.08 11.64
CA PRO A 487 -20.81 -4.54 11.16
C PRO A 487 -20.90 -3.03 11.43
N ARG A 488 -21.61 -2.30 10.55
CA ARG A 488 -21.81 -0.85 10.71
C ARG A 488 -22.34 -0.49 12.10
N SER A 489 -23.31 -1.25 12.62
CA SER A 489 -23.87 -1.07 13.97
C SER A 489 -22.81 -1.18 15.07
N THR A 490 -21.92 -2.17 14.97
CA THR A 490 -20.83 -2.37 15.93
C THR A 490 -19.81 -1.24 15.88
N ARG A 491 -19.44 -0.76 14.68
CA ARG A 491 -18.54 0.40 14.53
C ARG A 491 -19.16 1.66 15.15
N THR A 492 -20.42 1.94 14.82
CA THR A 492 -21.15 3.08 15.40
C THR A 492 -21.20 2.97 16.92
N MET A 493 -21.55 1.80 17.48
CA MET A 493 -21.59 1.58 18.93
C MET A 493 -20.22 1.80 19.59
N ALA A 494 -19.13 1.34 18.97
CA ALA A 494 -17.79 1.54 19.49
C ALA A 494 -17.43 3.04 19.59
N PHE A 495 -17.78 3.83 18.57
CA PHE A 495 -17.54 5.28 18.59
C PHE A 495 -18.50 6.04 19.52
N VAL A 496 -19.75 5.58 19.67
CA VAL A 496 -20.67 6.09 20.70
C VAL A 496 -20.00 5.94 22.07
N LEU A 497 -19.59 4.73 22.45
CA LEU A 497 -18.96 4.45 23.73
C LEU A 497 -17.64 5.23 23.94
N ALA A 498 -16.80 5.32 22.90
CA ALA A 498 -15.58 6.11 22.97
C ALA A 498 -15.87 7.61 23.22
N SER A 499 -16.94 8.14 22.63
CA SER A 499 -17.35 9.54 22.80
C SER A 499 -17.99 9.77 24.18
N VAL A 500 -18.78 8.80 24.69
CA VAL A 500 -19.30 8.81 26.08
C VAL A 500 -18.14 8.96 27.05
N VAL A 501 -17.14 8.08 26.96
CA VAL A 501 -15.96 8.11 27.85
C VAL A 501 -15.18 9.41 27.70
N SER A 502 -14.97 9.89 26.48
CA SER A 502 -14.21 11.12 26.22
C SER A 502 -14.85 12.36 26.86
N ILE A 503 -16.18 12.48 26.75
CA ILE A 503 -16.93 13.63 27.27
C ILE A 503 -17.08 13.53 28.79
N THR A 504 -17.39 12.35 29.32
CA THR A 504 -17.48 12.15 30.78
C THR A 504 -16.15 12.46 31.46
N LEU A 505 -15.02 11.99 30.91
CA LEU A 505 -13.70 12.30 31.47
C LEU A 505 -13.35 13.78 31.36
N ALA A 506 -13.73 14.45 30.25
CA ALA A 506 -13.53 15.88 30.09
C ALA A 506 -14.37 16.68 31.10
N ASP A 507 -15.63 16.32 31.31
CA ASP A 507 -16.53 16.94 32.29
C ASP A 507 -15.99 16.81 33.72
N TRP A 508 -15.58 15.61 34.12
CA TRP A 508 -14.98 15.38 35.44
C TRP A 508 -13.65 16.14 35.62
N LEU A 509 -12.78 16.13 34.61
CA LEU A 509 -11.50 16.83 34.68
C LEU A 509 -11.69 18.35 34.82
N VAL A 510 -12.54 18.93 33.98
CA VAL A 510 -12.80 20.38 33.99
C VAL A 510 -13.56 20.77 35.25
N GLY A 511 -14.55 20.00 35.68
CA GLY A 511 -15.34 20.30 36.87
C GLY A 511 -14.52 20.23 38.15
N LEU A 512 -13.61 19.26 38.27
CA LEU A 512 -12.68 19.19 39.40
C LEU A 512 -11.71 20.39 39.45
N LEU A 513 -11.43 21.04 38.32
CA LEU A 513 -10.52 22.19 38.23
C LEU A 513 -11.24 23.55 38.38
N LEU A 514 -12.47 23.67 37.87
CA LEU A 514 -13.15 24.96 37.70
C LEU A 514 -14.40 25.15 38.58
N THR A 515 -14.89 24.11 39.25
CA THR A 515 -16.14 24.19 40.03
C THR A 515 -15.98 23.66 41.45
N PRO A 516 -16.52 24.35 42.47
CA PRO A 516 -16.49 23.88 43.86
C PRO A 516 -17.65 22.91 44.19
N LEU A 517 -18.10 22.11 43.22
CA LEU A 517 -19.21 21.17 43.42
C LEU A 517 -18.78 19.95 44.25
N PRO A 518 -19.69 19.33 45.03
CA PRO A 518 -19.38 18.09 45.72
C PRO A 518 -19.16 16.95 44.72
N LEU A 519 -18.26 16.02 45.06
CA LEU A 519 -17.83 14.94 44.15
C LEU A 519 -18.99 14.13 43.56
N HIS A 520 -20.05 13.87 44.33
CA HIS A 520 -21.18 13.07 43.86
C HIS A 520 -22.01 13.79 42.78
N GLU A 521 -22.18 15.10 42.87
CA GLU A 521 -22.86 15.90 41.83
C GLU A 521 -22.03 15.98 40.55
N LEU A 522 -20.71 16.13 40.69
CA LEU A 522 -19.79 16.13 39.55
C LEU A 522 -19.79 14.77 38.83
N LEU A 523 -19.76 13.67 39.58
CA LEU A 523 -19.83 12.33 39.02
C LEU A 523 -21.16 12.09 38.31
N LEU A 524 -22.28 12.52 38.90
CA LEU A 524 -23.61 12.43 38.30
C LEU A 524 -23.70 13.23 37.00
N GLN A 525 -23.23 14.48 37.00
CA GLN A 525 -23.25 15.35 35.82
C GLN A 525 -22.52 14.72 34.63
N GLY A 526 -21.27 14.29 34.81
CA GLY A 526 -20.50 13.68 33.72
C GLY A 526 -21.08 12.35 33.24
N SER A 527 -21.72 11.59 34.14
CA SER A 527 -22.40 10.33 33.81
C SER A 527 -23.66 10.54 32.96
N LEU A 528 -24.35 11.69 33.12
CA LEU A 528 -25.50 12.07 32.31
C LEU A 528 -25.10 12.71 30.97
N MET A 529 -24.02 13.49 30.96
CA MET A 529 -23.55 14.21 29.76
C MET A 529 -22.90 13.28 28.72
N GLY A 530 -22.17 12.26 29.17
CA GLY A 530 -21.50 11.29 28.30
C GLY A 530 -22.45 10.63 27.28
N PRO A 531 -23.54 9.96 27.71
CA PRO A 531 -24.50 9.30 26.82
C PRO A 531 -25.10 10.23 25.75
N ALA A 532 -25.46 11.47 26.13
CA ALA A 532 -25.96 12.48 25.19
C ALA A 532 -24.94 12.75 24.06
N ALA A 533 -23.67 12.94 24.45
CA ALA A 533 -22.59 13.15 23.50
C ALA A 533 -22.30 11.91 22.65
N GLY A 534 -22.35 10.73 23.26
CA GLY A 534 -22.21 9.44 22.59
C GLY A 534 -23.19 9.30 21.44
N LEU A 535 -24.48 9.54 21.70
CA LEU A 535 -25.53 9.47 20.68
C LEU A 535 -25.34 10.51 19.58
N ALA A 536 -24.95 11.74 19.92
CA ALA A 536 -24.66 12.79 18.97
C ALA A 536 -23.52 12.41 18.01
N PHE A 537 -22.35 12.04 18.54
CA PHE A 537 -21.20 11.63 17.73
C PHE A 537 -21.47 10.32 16.95
N GLY A 538 -22.22 9.39 17.54
CA GLY A 538 -22.67 8.17 16.87
C GLY A 538 -23.55 8.45 15.66
N ALA A 539 -24.49 9.41 15.77
CA ALA A 539 -25.33 9.82 14.66
C ALA A 539 -24.51 10.45 13.53
N VAL A 540 -23.59 11.38 13.86
CA VAL A 540 -22.68 12.00 12.88
C VAL A 540 -21.82 10.93 12.20
N TYR A 541 -21.25 10.00 12.96
CA TYR A 541 -20.44 8.92 12.43
C TYR A 541 -21.25 8.03 11.46
N ALA A 542 -22.48 7.65 11.82
CA ALA A 542 -23.34 6.84 10.98
C ALA A 542 -23.73 7.55 9.67
N LEU A 543 -24.03 8.84 9.73
CA LEU A 543 -24.28 9.70 8.55
C LEU A 543 -23.03 9.78 7.65
N ALA A 544 -21.86 10.00 8.25
CA ALA A 544 -20.60 10.08 7.54
C ALA A 544 -20.22 8.75 6.88
N ASP A 545 -20.32 7.62 7.59
CA ASP A 545 -20.05 6.27 7.07
C ASP A 545 -20.98 5.92 5.89
N ARG A 546 -22.26 6.31 5.97
CA ARG A 546 -23.23 6.15 4.88
C ARG A 546 -22.84 6.98 3.66
N SER A 547 -22.42 8.24 3.85
CA SER A 547 -22.00 9.13 2.76
C SER A 547 -20.74 8.65 2.04
N ARG A 548 -19.85 7.91 2.73
CA ARG A 548 -18.63 7.32 2.15
C ARG A 548 -18.86 5.97 1.45
N GLY A 549 -20.07 5.42 1.48
CA GLY A 549 -20.34 4.09 0.95
C GLY A 549 -19.59 2.97 1.68
N GLY A 550 -19.14 3.20 2.92
CA GLY A 550 -18.32 2.23 3.67
C GLY A 550 -16.83 2.19 3.29
N ALA A 551 -16.33 3.16 2.52
CA ALA A 551 -14.89 3.30 2.29
C ALA A 551 -14.15 3.59 3.61
N ALA A 552 -12.99 2.94 3.79
CA ALA A 552 -12.15 3.08 4.98
C ALA A 552 -11.64 4.52 5.12
N VAL A 553 -11.46 5.01 6.36
CA VAL A 553 -10.77 6.28 6.60
C VAL A 553 -9.28 6.06 6.38
N GLU A 554 -8.80 6.46 5.20
CA GLU A 554 -7.40 6.32 4.86
C GLU A 554 -6.52 7.30 5.65
N PRO A 555 -5.29 6.89 6.02
CA PRO A 555 -4.38 7.74 6.77
C PRO A 555 -3.90 8.90 5.91
N ALA A 556 -4.50 10.07 6.10
CA ALA A 556 -4.12 11.29 5.42
C ALA A 556 -2.99 12.00 6.19
N ARG A 557 -1.93 12.42 5.49
CA ARG A 557 -1.08 13.50 6.01
C ARG A 557 -1.84 14.80 5.77
N ILE A 558 -2.26 15.47 6.84
CA ILE A 558 -2.92 16.77 6.70
C ILE A 558 -1.86 17.83 6.91
N ARG A 559 -1.57 18.60 5.86
CA ARG A 559 -0.79 19.82 5.98
C ARG A 559 -1.78 20.98 6.00
N LEU A 560 -2.04 21.53 7.19
CA LEU A 560 -2.80 22.76 7.34
C LEU A 560 -1.94 23.91 6.80
N THR A 561 -2.07 24.21 5.52
CA THR A 561 -1.43 25.40 4.94
C THR A 561 -2.32 26.60 5.20
N LEU A 562 -1.89 27.49 6.10
CA LEU A 562 -2.49 28.83 6.27
C LEU A 562 -2.32 29.74 5.03
N ARG A 563 -1.55 29.28 4.04
CA ARG A 563 -1.32 29.97 2.75
C ARG A 563 -2.12 29.27 1.66
N ALA A 564 -3.39 29.65 1.53
CA ALA A 564 -4.20 29.31 0.37
C ALA A 564 -3.61 30.03 -0.85
N THR A 565 -2.75 29.36 -1.62
CA THR A 565 -2.36 29.83 -2.95
C THR A 565 -3.60 29.79 -3.85
N HIS A 566 -3.98 30.96 -4.36
CA HIS A 566 -5.23 31.28 -5.05
C HIS A 566 -5.51 30.53 -6.37
N GLU A 567 -4.71 29.54 -6.78
CA GLU A 567 -4.74 29.01 -8.15
C GLU A 567 -5.52 27.70 -8.38
N SER A 568 -6.26 27.17 -7.39
CA SER A 568 -7.09 25.96 -7.63
C SER A 568 -8.43 25.91 -6.90
N LEU A 569 -9.11 27.06 -6.73
CA LEU A 569 -10.47 27.11 -6.20
C LEU A 569 -11.51 26.66 -7.26
N GLY A 570 -11.49 25.37 -7.61
CA GLY A 570 -12.60 24.72 -8.30
C GLY A 570 -13.84 24.61 -7.38
N ARG A 571 -15.00 24.26 -7.93
CA ARG A 571 -16.29 24.13 -7.20
C ARG A 571 -16.36 23.01 -6.13
N ARG A 572 -15.28 22.25 -5.90
CA ARG A 572 -15.22 21.07 -5.01
C ARG A 572 -15.14 21.38 -3.49
N PRO A 573 -14.35 22.36 -2.99
CA PRO A 573 -14.33 22.76 -1.57
C PRO A 573 -15.68 23.12 -0.96
N LEU A 574 -16.55 23.84 -1.69
CA LEU A 574 -17.84 24.31 -1.16
C LEU A 574 -18.83 23.18 -0.87
N ARG A 575 -18.88 22.16 -1.74
CA ARG A 575 -19.77 20.99 -1.52
C ARG A 575 -19.32 20.18 -0.32
N THR A 576 -18.02 19.94 -0.18
CA THR A 576 -17.47 19.19 0.97
C THR A 576 -17.67 19.96 2.27
N PHE A 577 -17.46 21.27 2.26
CA PHE A 577 -17.79 22.16 3.37
C PHE A 577 -19.27 22.02 3.76
N ALA A 578 -20.19 22.20 2.81
CA ALA A 578 -21.63 22.17 3.08
C ALA A 578 -22.10 20.83 3.67
N VAL A 579 -21.60 19.71 3.14
CA VAL A 579 -21.93 18.38 3.67
C VAL A 579 -21.41 18.19 5.09
N ARG A 580 -20.15 18.56 5.37
CA ARG A 580 -19.59 18.41 6.72
C ARG A 580 -20.18 19.40 7.73
N PHE A 581 -20.49 20.62 7.28
CA PHE A 581 -21.24 21.60 8.06
C PHE A 581 -22.61 21.04 8.44
N GLY A 582 -23.35 20.46 7.48
CA GLY A 582 -24.65 19.84 7.74
C GLY A 582 -24.57 18.68 8.73
N HIS A 583 -23.57 17.78 8.60
CA HIS A 583 -23.33 16.72 9.58
C HIS A 583 -23.01 17.28 10.98
N GLY A 584 -22.17 18.31 11.06
CA GLY A 584 -21.83 18.98 12.32
C GLY A 584 -23.04 19.66 12.96
N LEU A 585 -23.89 20.32 12.16
CA LEU A 585 -25.11 20.98 12.63
C LEU A 585 -26.09 19.99 13.27
N ILE A 586 -26.34 18.85 12.60
CA ILE A 586 -27.22 17.79 13.12
C ILE A 586 -26.64 17.19 14.40
N GLY A 587 -25.35 16.84 14.38
CA GLY A 587 -24.66 16.28 15.56
C GLY A 587 -24.68 17.22 16.75
N GLY A 588 -24.34 18.49 16.52
CA GLY A 588 -24.35 19.51 17.56
C GLY A 588 -25.75 19.79 18.10
N ALA A 589 -26.79 19.80 17.25
CA ALA A 589 -28.16 19.95 17.71
C ALA A 589 -28.60 18.79 18.63
N VAL A 590 -28.29 17.54 18.25
CA VAL A 590 -28.56 16.35 19.09
C VAL A 590 -27.82 16.45 20.43
N MET A 591 -26.55 16.89 20.40
CA MET A 591 -25.75 17.12 21.61
C MET A 591 -26.37 18.20 22.50
N GLY A 592 -26.80 19.34 21.93
CA GLY A 592 -27.43 20.43 22.68
C GLY A 592 -28.74 20.02 23.34
N ILE A 593 -29.59 19.28 22.62
CA ILE A 593 -30.84 18.70 23.17
C ILE A 593 -30.52 17.73 24.31
N GLY A 594 -29.57 16.81 24.11
CA GLY A 594 -29.17 15.86 25.14
C GLY A 594 -28.54 16.53 26.38
N CYS A 595 -27.75 17.58 26.18
CA CYS A 595 -27.18 18.42 27.24
C CYS A 595 -28.29 19.12 28.04
N ALA A 596 -29.30 19.69 27.39
CA ALA A 596 -30.46 20.27 28.07
C ALA A 596 -31.18 19.24 28.95
N CYS A 597 -31.45 18.04 28.41
CA CYS A 597 -32.06 16.94 29.17
C CYS A 597 -31.20 16.53 30.37
N ALA A 598 -29.89 16.37 30.18
CA ALA A 598 -28.95 15.96 31.22
C ALA A 598 -28.88 16.99 32.36
N LEU A 599 -28.85 18.29 32.04
CA LEU A 599 -28.85 19.37 33.02
C LEU A 599 -30.16 19.41 33.81
N THR A 600 -31.32 19.28 33.14
CA THR A 600 -32.62 19.24 33.82
C THR A 600 -32.72 18.03 34.75
N LEU A 601 -32.33 16.84 34.26
CA LEU A 601 -32.40 15.62 35.06
C LEU A 601 -31.43 15.66 36.25
N GLY A 602 -30.21 16.18 36.06
CA GLY A 602 -29.23 16.35 37.14
C GLY A 602 -29.75 17.27 38.24
N ARG A 603 -30.37 18.41 37.88
CA ARG A 603 -30.99 19.33 38.85
C ARG A 603 -32.20 18.70 39.55
N ALA A 604 -33.02 17.94 38.82
CA ALA A 604 -34.16 17.23 39.40
C ALA A 604 -33.72 16.21 40.45
N LEU A 605 -32.67 15.45 40.16
CA LEU A 605 -32.11 14.44 41.07
C LEU A 605 -31.39 15.07 42.27
N ALA A 606 -30.65 16.17 42.07
CA ALA A 606 -29.91 16.83 43.15
C ALA A 606 -30.82 17.65 44.09
N ALA A 607 -31.79 18.37 43.55
CA ALA A 607 -32.67 19.26 44.31
C ALA A 607 -34.04 18.63 44.68
N GLY A 608 -34.30 17.38 44.25
CA GLY A 608 -35.58 16.69 44.50
C GLY A 608 -36.79 17.34 43.83
N THR A 609 -36.58 18.09 42.74
CA THR A 609 -37.65 18.81 42.04
C THR A 609 -38.37 17.92 41.03
N SER A 610 -39.70 18.05 40.90
CA SER A 610 -40.49 17.22 39.98
C SER A 610 -40.29 17.66 38.53
N VAL A 611 -39.86 16.74 37.67
CA VAL A 611 -39.68 16.96 36.22
C VAL A 611 -41.02 17.29 35.51
N THR A 612 -42.15 17.03 36.16
CA THR A 612 -43.49 17.30 35.62
C THR A 612 -43.97 18.74 35.81
N ASP A 613 -43.21 19.60 36.50
CA ASP A 613 -43.58 21.02 36.66
C ASP A 613 -43.58 21.73 35.29
N PRO A 614 -44.69 22.38 34.88
CA PRO A 614 -44.78 23.11 33.62
C PRO A 614 -43.64 24.12 33.41
N ARG A 615 -43.15 24.77 34.48
CA ARG A 615 -42.04 25.74 34.39
C ARG A 615 -40.71 25.07 34.07
N ILE A 616 -40.49 23.87 34.58
CA ILE A 616 -39.28 23.07 34.29
C ILE A 616 -39.34 22.53 32.86
N ILE A 617 -40.52 22.11 32.41
CA ILE A 617 -40.74 21.67 31.02
C ILE A 617 -40.46 22.81 30.06
N GLU A 618 -41.04 24.00 30.30
CA GLU A 618 -40.80 25.19 29.47
C GLU A 618 -39.31 25.57 29.43
N GLY A 619 -38.65 25.65 30.59
CA GLY A 619 -37.21 25.93 30.66
C GLY A 619 -36.35 24.88 29.95
N THR A 620 -36.74 23.61 30.01
CA THR A 620 -36.04 22.53 29.30
C THR A 620 -36.20 22.67 27.79
N LEU A 621 -37.39 22.97 27.30
CA LEU A 621 -37.64 23.20 25.86
C LEU A 621 -36.84 24.39 25.33
N ILE A 622 -36.78 25.48 26.09
CA ILE A 622 -35.94 26.65 25.77
C ILE A 622 -34.45 26.23 25.72
N ASN A 623 -33.97 25.51 26.72
CA ASN A 623 -32.58 25.02 26.74
C ASN A 623 -32.26 24.07 25.59
N MET A 624 -33.19 23.19 25.19
CA MET A 624 -33.02 22.31 24.03
C MET A 624 -32.80 23.11 22.75
N LEU A 625 -33.58 24.17 22.54
CA LEU A 625 -33.45 25.04 21.37
C LEU A 625 -32.14 25.84 21.41
N VAL A 626 -31.87 26.52 22.53
CA VAL A 626 -30.69 27.39 22.69
C VAL A 626 -29.41 26.57 22.60
N LEU A 627 -29.26 25.52 23.42
CA LEU A 627 -28.07 24.66 23.38
C LEU A 627 -27.97 23.92 22.04
N GLY A 628 -29.10 23.49 21.46
CA GLY A 628 -29.12 22.90 20.12
C GLY A 628 -28.54 23.82 19.05
N LEU A 629 -28.87 25.12 19.09
CA LEU A 629 -28.33 26.12 18.18
C LEU A 629 -26.85 26.40 18.44
N ILE A 630 -26.43 26.47 19.72
CA ILE A 630 -25.05 26.72 20.12
C ILE A 630 -24.14 25.58 19.67
N PHE A 631 -24.43 24.35 20.10
CA PHE A 631 -23.62 23.19 19.74
C PHE A 631 -23.72 22.88 18.24
N GLY A 632 -24.91 23.03 17.64
CA GLY A 632 -25.12 22.85 16.20
C GLY A 632 -24.28 23.79 15.36
N SER A 633 -24.36 25.10 15.61
CA SER A 633 -23.59 26.10 14.86
C SER A 633 -22.09 25.96 15.09
N ALA A 634 -21.65 25.72 16.34
CA ALA A 634 -20.24 25.51 16.66
C ALA A 634 -19.66 24.26 15.96
N ALA A 635 -20.33 23.12 16.05
CA ALA A 635 -19.89 21.88 15.41
C ALA A 635 -19.95 21.94 13.88
N GLY A 636 -21.01 22.54 13.33
CA GLY A 636 -21.12 22.80 11.89
C GLY A 636 -19.95 23.65 11.39
N LEU A 637 -19.66 24.77 12.06
CA LEU A 637 -18.57 25.67 11.69
C LEU A 637 -17.20 24.97 11.76
N VAL A 638 -16.90 24.29 12.87
CA VAL A 638 -15.60 23.62 13.06
C VAL A 638 -15.43 22.48 12.04
N PHE A 639 -16.44 21.65 11.81
CA PHE A 639 -16.35 20.54 10.83
C PHE A 639 -16.28 21.04 9.39
N GLY A 640 -17.03 22.09 9.06
CA GLY A 640 -16.96 22.76 7.77
C GLY A 640 -15.57 23.32 7.52
N LEU A 641 -15.04 24.10 8.47
CA LEU A 641 -13.71 24.72 8.35
C LEU A 641 -12.60 23.67 8.24
N MET A 642 -12.67 22.59 9.03
CA MET A 642 -11.77 21.46 8.88
C MET A 642 -11.84 20.85 7.48
N ALA A 643 -13.03 20.70 6.89
CA ALA A 643 -13.19 20.23 5.52
C ALA A 643 -12.53 21.14 4.48
N ALA A 644 -12.55 22.46 4.72
CA ALA A 644 -11.98 23.46 3.83
C ALA A 644 -10.44 23.53 3.95
N LEU A 645 -9.90 23.25 5.14
CA LEU A 645 -8.46 23.31 5.44
C LEU A 645 -7.74 21.97 5.26
N GLU A 646 -8.47 20.86 5.23
CA GLU A 646 -7.92 19.53 4.97
C GLU A 646 -7.52 19.37 3.49
N VAL A 647 -6.24 19.57 3.20
CA VAL A 647 -5.64 19.09 1.96
C VAL A 647 -5.13 17.67 2.22
N PRO A 648 -5.70 16.63 1.58
CA PRO A 648 -5.17 15.29 1.70
C PRO A 648 -3.77 15.26 1.06
N VAL A 649 -2.74 15.00 1.87
CA VAL A 649 -1.42 14.62 1.37
C VAL A 649 -1.37 13.11 1.34
N ASP A 650 -0.98 12.60 0.19
CA ASP A 650 -1.03 11.19 -0.19
C ASP A 650 -0.27 10.29 0.80
N VAL A 651 -0.88 9.15 1.13
CA VAL A 651 -0.45 8.14 2.12
C VAL A 651 0.89 7.49 1.74
N ALA A 652 1.32 7.73 0.51
CA ALA A 652 2.52 7.21 -0.11
C ALA A 652 3.83 7.57 0.64
N ALA A 653 3.91 8.66 1.40
CA ALA A 653 5.22 9.11 1.89
C ALA A 653 5.81 8.37 3.13
N ALA A 654 5.39 7.14 3.47
CA ALA A 654 5.92 6.39 4.61
C ALA A 654 6.46 4.99 4.24
N ALA A 655 7.74 4.76 4.53
CA ALA A 655 8.46 3.54 4.17
C ALA A 655 8.07 2.30 5.02
N THR A 656 7.43 2.47 6.19
CA THR A 656 7.03 1.36 7.07
C THR A 656 5.66 1.56 7.74
N PRO A 657 4.90 0.49 8.06
CA PRO A 657 3.60 0.59 8.73
C PRO A 657 3.68 1.32 10.08
N ILE A 658 4.72 1.04 10.87
CA ILE A 658 4.93 1.62 12.20
C ILE A 658 5.25 3.12 12.10
N SER A 659 6.09 3.53 11.14
CA SER A 659 6.39 4.95 10.93
C SER A 659 5.16 5.72 10.43
N LEU A 660 4.32 5.10 9.59
CA LEU A 660 3.04 5.67 9.18
C LEU A 660 2.08 5.83 10.37
N LEU A 661 2.00 4.83 11.24
CA LEU A 661 1.18 4.90 12.46
C LEU A 661 1.65 6.00 13.40
N ALA A 662 2.96 6.14 13.61
CA ALA A 662 3.55 7.20 14.43
C ALA A 662 3.30 8.60 13.83
N SER A 663 3.43 8.75 12.52
CA SER A 663 3.12 10.00 11.81
C SER A 663 1.64 10.37 11.91
N ASN A 664 0.74 9.39 11.80
CA ASN A 664 -0.69 9.61 11.99
C ASN A 664 -1.02 9.97 13.45
N ARG A 665 -0.36 9.36 14.44
CA ARG A 665 -0.48 9.74 15.85
C ARG A 665 -0.12 11.22 16.07
N ALA A 666 1.01 11.67 15.49
CA ALA A 666 1.42 13.06 15.59
C ALA A 666 0.43 14.02 14.91
N THR A 667 -0.15 13.61 13.77
CA THR A 667 -1.16 14.38 13.05
C THR A 667 -2.46 14.48 13.85
N ALA A 668 -2.94 13.38 14.42
CA ALA A 668 -4.08 13.33 15.32
C ALA A 668 -3.87 14.22 16.56
N GLY A 669 -2.67 14.21 17.14
CA GLY A 669 -2.31 15.10 18.26
C GLY A 669 -2.36 16.58 17.87
N ARG A 670 -1.86 16.96 16.69
CA ARG A 670 -1.98 18.34 16.17
C ARG A 670 -3.42 18.75 15.93
N GLN A 671 -4.24 17.87 15.36
CA GLN A 671 -5.67 18.13 15.18
C GLN A 671 -6.37 18.34 16.53
N PHE A 672 -6.06 17.52 17.54
CA PHE A 672 -6.59 17.72 18.89
C PHE A 672 -6.24 19.10 19.45
N LEU A 673 -4.96 19.51 19.35
CA LEU A 673 -4.49 20.81 19.84
C LEU A 673 -5.14 22.02 19.15
N ILE A 674 -5.62 21.85 17.92
CA ILE A 674 -6.29 22.91 17.16
C ILE A 674 -7.81 22.88 17.42
N LEU A 675 -8.40 21.68 17.44
CA LEU A 675 -9.83 21.49 17.59
C LEU A 675 -10.31 21.82 19.00
N ALA A 676 -9.55 21.46 20.04
CA ALA A 676 -9.94 21.73 21.42
C ALA A 676 -10.20 23.23 21.67
N PRO A 677 -9.25 24.16 21.40
CA PRO A 677 -9.51 25.58 21.56
C PRO A 677 -10.53 26.10 20.53
N ALA A 678 -10.55 25.60 19.30
CA ALA A 678 -11.54 26.05 18.31
C ALA A 678 -12.97 25.75 18.75
N PHE A 679 -13.24 24.55 19.26
CA PHE A 679 -14.52 24.18 19.84
C PHE A 679 -14.84 24.98 21.09
N THR A 680 -13.88 25.14 22.01
CA THR A 680 -14.08 25.95 23.22
C THR A 680 -14.49 27.38 22.89
N LEU A 681 -13.76 28.03 21.98
CA LEU A 681 -14.05 29.40 21.56
C LEU A 681 -15.39 29.47 20.80
N ALA A 682 -15.65 28.54 19.88
CA ALA A 682 -16.89 28.51 19.11
C ALA A 682 -18.13 28.32 20.02
N ILE A 683 -18.05 27.47 21.04
CA ILE A 683 -19.14 27.23 22.00
C ILE A 683 -19.28 28.43 22.95
N ALA A 684 -18.18 28.95 23.50
CA ALA A 684 -18.23 30.05 24.46
C ALA A 684 -18.75 31.35 23.82
N PHE A 685 -18.12 31.78 22.72
CA PHE A 685 -18.50 33.01 22.00
C PHE A 685 -19.79 32.85 21.20
N GLY A 686 -19.99 31.71 20.54
CA GLY A 686 -21.24 31.41 19.84
C GLY A 686 -22.43 31.36 20.80
N GLY A 687 -22.22 30.77 21.99
CA GLY A 687 -23.18 30.78 23.09
C GLY A 687 -23.57 32.20 23.51
N TYR A 688 -22.57 33.05 23.76
CA TYR A 688 -22.81 34.45 24.11
C TYR A 688 -23.63 35.18 23.05
N LEU A 689 -23.27 35.04 21.77
CA LEU A 689 -23.98 35.70 20.66
C LEU A 689 -25.43 35.21 20.54
N ILE A 690 -25.65 33.89 20.59
CA ILE A 690 -26.98 33.28 20.45
C ILE A 690 -27.88 33.67 21.63
N VAL A 691 -27.36 33.61 22.85
CA VAL A 691 -28.11 33.98 24.05
C VAL A 691 -28.45 35.47 24.03
N HIS A 692 -27.49 36.33 23.65
CA HIS A 692 -27.72 37.76 23.53
C HIS A 692 -28.77 38.12 22.47
N LEU A 693 -28.87 37.35 21.39
CA LEU A 693 -29.88 37.52 20.34
C LEU A 693 -31.28 37.07 20.82
N LEU A 694 -31.35 35.94 21.54
CA LEU A 694 -32.61 35.30 21.92
C LEU A 694 -33.23 35.83 23.23
N GLN A 695 -32.44 36.47 24.10
CA GLN A 695 -32.91 37.00 25.39
C GLN A 695 -34.09 37.98 25.26
N GLY A 696 -34.17 38.73 24.15
CA GLY A 696 -35.26 39.69 23.92
C GLY A 696 -36.60 39.01 23.64
N THR A 697 -36.57 37.80 23.07
CA THR A 697 -37.77 37.06 22.65
C THR A 697 -38.18 35.96 23.63
N MET A 698 -37.23 35.36 24.35
CA MET A 698 -37.45 34.18 25.19
C MET A 698 -37.34 34.45 26.69
N GLY A 699 -37.17 35.72 27.09
CA GLY A 699 -36.99 36.12 28.48
C GLY A 699 -35.53 36.05 28.94
N PRO A 700 -35.28 36.22 30.26
CA PRO A 700 -33.92 36.30 30.80
C PRO A 700 -33.20 34.95 30.66
N LEU A 701 -32.23 34.90 29.75
CA LEU A 701 -31.33 33.78 29.56
C LEU A 701 -29.98 34.08 30.24
N ASN A 702 -29.45 33.14 31.01
CA ASN A 702 -28.16 33.29 31.68
C ASN A 702 -27.07 32.51 30.95
N TRP A 703 -26.05 33.21 30.47
CA TRP A 703 -24.83 32.63 29.90
C TRP A 703 -23.62 33.35 30.48
N GLY A 704 -23.38 33.09 31.77
CA GLY A 704 -22.28 33.69 32.51
C GLY A 704 -20.92 33.31 31.91
N VAL A 705 -19.92 34.17 32.13
CA VAL A 705 -18.54 33.93 31.64
C VAL A 705 -18.01 32.59 32.17
N GLN A 706 -18.25 32.28 33.45
CA GLN A 706 -17.84 31.02 34.07
C GLN A 706 -18.51 29.80 33.42
N ASP A 707 -19.83 29.84 33.21
CA ASP A 707 -20.57 28.74 32.58
C ASP A 707 -20.15 28.54 31.12
N SER A 708 -19.93 29.64 30.39
CA SER A 708 -19.48 29.60 28.99
C SER A 708 -18.08 28.97 28.85
N LEU A 709 -17.16 29.28 29.78
CA LEU A 709 -15.83 28.71 29.82
C LEU A 709 -15.87 27.24 30.22
N PHE A 710 -16.71 26.88 31.19
CA PHE A 710 -16.89 25.49 31.63
C PHE A 710 -17.45 24.63 30.49
N ILE A 711 -18.61 24.98 29.94
CA ILE A 711 -19.29 24.24 28.86
C ILE A 711 -18.40 24.22 27.61
N GLY A 712 -17.73 25.34 27.30
CA GLY A 712 -16.78 25.44 26.21
C GLY A 712 -15.55 24.55 26.40
N ALA A 713 -14.97 24.47 27.60
CA ALA A 713 -13.80 23.63 27.88
C ALA A 713 -14.15 22.13 27.82
N VAL A 714 -15.29 21.72 28.39
CA VAL A 714 -15.79 20.35 28.32
C VAL A 714 -16.09 19.96 26.86
N GLY A 715 -16.83 20.80 26.14
CA GLY A 715 -17.15 20.59 24.73
C GLY A 715 -15.90 20.61 23.84
N GLY A 716 -14.91 21.43 24.17
CA GLY A 716 -13.63 21.51 23.48
C GLY A 716 -12.78 20.26 23.64
N LEU A 717 -12.48 19.88 24.88
CA LEU A 717 -11.66 18.71 25.18
C LEU A 717 -12.36 17.40 24.76
N GLY A 718 -13.60 17.21 25.21
CA GLY A 718 -14.38 16.01 24.92
C GLY A 718 -14.79 15.90 23.45
N GLY A 719 -15.19 17.01 22.84
CA GLY A 719 -15.57 17.06 21.42
C GLY A 719 -14.38 16.88 20.48
N ALA A 720 -13.23 17.50 20.77
CA ALA A 720 -12.01 17.28 19.97
C ALA A 720 -11.49 15.85 20.10
N ALA A 721 -11.51 15.26 21.31
CA ALA A 721 -11.14 13.85 21.51
C ALA A 721 -12.08 12.92 20.72
N SER A 722 -13.40 13.11 20.84
CA SER A 722 -14.42 12.33 20.12
C SER A 722 -14.26 12.46 18.61
N TYR A 723 -13.98 13.67 18.10
CA TYR A 723 -13.70 13.89 16.69
C TYR A 723 -12.46 13.14 16.21
N VAL A 724 -11.34 13.30 16.92
CA VAL A 724 -10.08 12.64 16.55
C VAL A 724 -10.24 11.13 16.56
N LEU A 725 -10.94 10.57 17.54
CA LEU A 725 -11.21 9.13 17.60
C LEU A 725 -12.10 8.67 16.43
N ALA A 726 -13.17 9.39 16.12
CA ALA A 726 -14.19 8.99 15.14
C ALA A 726 -13.87 9.33 13.68
N PHE A 727 -12.96 10.26 13.39
CA PHE A 727 -12.72 10.77 12.04
C PHE A 727 -11.27 10.72 11.56
N THR A 728 -10.34 10.19 12.37
CA THR A 728 -8.95 9.98 11.94
C THR A 728 -8.63 8.49 11.81
N ALA A 729 -7.73 8.12 10.90
CA ALA A 729 -7.28 6.74 10.73
C ALA A 729 -6.65 6.18 12.02
N TRP A 730 -5.89 7.01 12.74
CA TRP A 730 -5.32 6.63 14.04
C TRP A 730 -6.40 6.38 15.10
N GLY A 731 -7.42 7.23 15.14
CA GLY A 731 -8.57 7.06 16.03
C GLY A 731 -9.34 5.77 15.77
N HIS A 732 -9.61 5.45 14.51
CA HIS A 732 -10.24 4.18 14.12
C HIS A 732 -9.39 2.98 14.53
N TRP A 733 -8.08 3.06 14.34
CA TRP A 733 -7.17 2.00 14.76
C TRP A 733 -7.19 1.81 16.29
N ILE A 734 -7.25 2.87 17.09
CA ILE A 734 -7.39 2.74 18.54
C ILE A 734 -8.72 2.09 18.90
N VAL A 735 -9.83 2.70 18.49
CA VAL A 735 -11.17 2.29 18.93
C VAL A 735 -11.49 0.88 18.44
N LEU A 736 -11.27 0.62 17.15
CA LEU A 736 -11.67 -0.65 16.53
C LEU A 736 -10.58 -1.71 16.68
N ALA A 737 -9.33 -1.41 16.33
CA ALA A 737 -8.29 -2.44 16.28
C ALA A 737 -7.58 -2.69 17.62
N ARG A 738 -7.35 -1.66 18.44
CA ARG A 738 -6.62 -1.78 19.72
C ARG A 738 -7.52 -2.03 20.94
N VAL A 739 -8.78 -1.60 20.89
CA VAL A 739 -9.74 -1.78 22.00
C VAL A 739 -10.80 -2.81 21.65
N TRP A 740 -11.58 -2.60 20.59
CA TRP A 740 -12.75 -3.45 20.30
C TRP A 740 -12.40 -4.88 19.89
N LEU A 741 -11.48 -5.06 18.93
CA LEU A 741 -11.08 -6.40 18.46
C LEU A 741 -10.40 -7.25 19.54
N PRO A 742 -9.59 -6.68 20.46
CA PRO A 742 -9.08 -7.42 21.61
C PRO A 742 -10.14 -7.78 22.65
N LEU A 743 -11.09 -6.87 22.94
CA LEU A 743 -12.24 -7.18 23.79
C LEU A 743 -13.10 -8.31 23.21
N ALA A 744 -13.24 -8.36 21.88
CA ALA A 744 -13.91 -9.45 21.17
C ALA A 744 -13.07 -10.74 21.06
N GLY A 745 -11.84 -10.78 21.62
CA GLY A 745 -10.95 -11.93 21.57
C GLY A 745 -10.33 -12.22 20.19
N ARG A 746 -10.50 -11.33 19.21
CA ARG A 746 -10.10 -11.54 17.80
C ARG A 746 -8.66 -11.14 17.51
N LEU A 747 -8.12 -10.15 18.23
CA LEU A 747 -6.75 -9.65 18.11
C LEU A 747 -6.10 -9.49 19.51
N PRO A 748 -4.76 -9.35 19.62
CA PRO A 748 -4.11 -8.99 20.88
C PRO A 748 -4.27 -7.50 21.21
N TRP A 749 -4.10 -7.14 22.49
CA TRP A 749 -4.08 -5.74 22.97
C TRP A 749 -3.05 -4.83 22.31
N ASP A 750 -2.00 -5.42 21.73
CA ASP A 750 -1.07 -4.71 20.85
C ASP A 750 -1.04 -5.37 19.45
N PRO A 751 -1.95 -4.99 18.55
CA PRO A 751 -1.99 -5.55 17.20
C PRO A 751 -0.74 -5.24 16.39
N ALA A 752 -0.10 -4.09 16.61
CA ALA A 752 1.08 -3.69 15.83
C ALA A 752 2.28 -4.58 16.16
N ALA A 753 2.55 -4.82 17.44
CA ALA A 753 3.60 -5.74 17.87
C ALA A 753 3.34 -7.18 17.40
N PHE A 754 2.08 -7.60 17.33
CA PHE A 754 1.72 -8.94 16.82
C PHE A 754 1.95 -9.07 15.31
N LEU A 755 1.59 -8.07 14.51
CA LEU A 755 1.85 -8.08 13.07
C LEU A 755 3.34 -8.04 12.76
N ASP A 756 4.10 -7.28 13.55
CA ASP A 756 5.55 -7.19 13.45
C ASP A 756 6.23 -8.51 13.85
N ASP A 757 5.78 -9.15 14.94
CA ASP A 757 6.21 -10.49 15.33
C ASP A 757 5.88 -11.54 14.25
N ALA A 758 4.67 -11.49 13.66
CA ALA A 758 4.28 -12.37 12.55
C ALA A 758 5.10 -12.15 11.28
N TYR A 759 5.53 -10.90 11.01
CA TYR A 759 6.49 -10.57 9.96
C TYR A 759 7.87 -11.16 10.27
N HIS A 760 8.44 -10.93 11.46
CA HIS A 760 9.73 -11.46 11.88
C HIS A 760 9.80 -12.99 11.95
N ARG A 761 8.64 -13.63 12.15
CA ARG A 761 8.44 -15.08 12.10
C ARG A 761 8.22 -15.61 10.68
N GLY A 762 8.02 -14.74 9.69
CA GLY A 762 7.91 -15.11 8.28
C GLY A 762 6.52 -15.63 7.87
N GLY A 763 5.48 -15.40 8.69
CA GLY A 763 4.09 -15.62 8.30
C GLY A 763 3.53 -14.48 7.43
N LEU A 764 4.02 -13.26 7.67
CA LEU A 764 3.71 -12.07 6.88
C LEU A 764 4.96 -11.53 6.17
N ARG A 765 4.75 -10.80 5.06
CA ARG A 765 5.74 -9.96 4.37
C ARG A 765 5.32 -8.50 4.43
N GLN A 766 6.25 -7.56 4.30
CA GLN A 766 5.96 -6.13 4.33
C GLN A 766 6.10 -5.50 2.93
N THR A 767 5.05 -4.83 2.45
CA THR A 767 5.01 -4.14 1.14
C THR A 767 4.74 -2.65 1.33
N GLY A 768 5.79 -1.88 1.61
CA GLY A 768 5.67 -0.46 1.96
C GLY A 768 5.02 -0.28 3.34
N ALA A 769 3.88 0.40 3.40
CA ALA A 769 3.16 0.70 4.65
C ALA A 769 2.09 -0.34 5.07
N VAL A 770 2.02 -1.50 4.40
CA VAL A 770 1.07 -2.58 4.69
C VAL A 770 1.77 -3.93 4.84
N TYR A 771 1.11 -4.87 5.49
CA TYR A 771 1.55 -6.27 5.57
C TYR A 771 0.79 -7.12 4.55
N GLN A 772 1.35 -8.23 4.10
CA GLN A 772 0.65 -9.23 3.30
C GLN A 772 0.99 -10.62 3.83
N PHE A 773 0.10 -11.60 3.63
CA PHE A 773 0.49 -12.99 3.90
C PHE A 773 1.59 -13.42 2.96
N ARG A 774 2.62 -14.08 3.48
CA ARG A 774 3.76 -14.51 2.67
C ARG A 774 3.38 -15.51 1.59
N HIS A 775 2.40 -16.36 1.89
CA HIS A 775 1.92 -17.41 0.99
C HIS A 775 0.39 -17.41 0.93
N VAL A 776 -0.15 -17.25 -0.28
CA VAL A 776 -1.60 -17.31 -0.54
C VAL A 776 -2.19 -18.66 -0.07
N ARG A 777 -1.45 -19.76 -0.26
CA ARG A 777 -1.88 -21.09 0.23
C ARG A 777 -2.04 -21.13 1.75
N LEU A 778 -1.10 -20.54 2.49
CA LEU A 778 -1.17 -20.43 3.95
C LEU A 778 -2.35 -19.54 4.37
N GLN A 779 -2.55 -18.40 3.70
CA GLN A 779 -3.71 -17.54 3.94
C GLN A 779 -5.03 -18.29 3.72
N HIS A 780 -5.18 -18.99 2.59
CA HIS A 780 -6.38 -19.77 2.29
C HIS A 780 -6.60 -20.90 3.29
N HIS A 781 -5.54 -21.59 3.70
CA HIS A 781 -5.63 -22.63 4.73
C HIS A 781 -6.08 -22.05 6.08
N LEU A 782 -5.43 -21.00 6.56
CA LEU A 782 -5.77 -20.33 7.83
C LEU A 782 -7.20 -19.76 7.81
N GLY A 783 -7.62 -19.16 6.69
CA GLY A 783 -8.99 -18.67 6.50
C GLY A 783 -10.03 -19.80 6.47
N ARG A 784 -9.73 -20.93 5.81
CA ARG A 784 -10.58 -22.13 5.82
C ARG A 784 -10.68 -22.73 7.23
N ALA A 785 -9.55 -22.91 7.91
CA ALA A 785 -9.50 -23.44 9.28
C ALA A 785 -10.28 -22.55 10.26
N PHE A 786 -10.17 -21.23 10.12
CA PHE A 786 -10.92 -20.27 10.93
C PHE A 786 -12.45 -20.42 10.73
N ARG A 787 -12.91 -20.50 9.47
CA ARG A 787 -14.33 -20.73 9.13
C ARG A 787 -14.85 -22.08 9.64
N GLY A 788 -14.06 -23.14 9.48
CA GLY A 788 -14.44 -24.48 9.96
C GLY A 788 -14.65 -24.54 11.47
N ARG A 789 -13.91 -23.74 12.25
CA ARG A 789 -14.06 -23.61 13.71
C ARG A 789 -15.21 -22.68 14.14
N HIS A 790 -15.69 -21.80 13.26
CA HIS A 790 -16.78 -20.86 13.54
C HIS A 790 -17.90 -21.02 12.51
N ARG A 791 -18.71 -22.07 12.66
CA ARG A 791 -19.81 -22.44 11.75
C ARG A 791 -20.89 -21.36 11.58
N ASP A 792 -20.89 -20.33 12.43
CA ASP A 792 -21.83 -19.19 12.38
C ASP A 792 -21.50 -18.18 11.26
N PHE A 793 -20.35 -18.31 10.59
CA PHE A 793 -20.00 -17.47 9.44
C PHE A 793 -20.38 -18.16 8.13
N ALA A 794 -21.40 -17.61 7.46
CA ALA A 794 -21.82 -18.07 6.14
C ALA A 794 -20.63 -18.24 5.18
N PRO A 795 -20.53 -19.35 4.44
CA PRO A 795 -19.47 -19.55 3.48
C PRO A 795 -19.52 -18.43 2.44
N ALA A 796 -18.39 -17.75 2.23
CA ALA A 796 -18.22 -16.96 1.02
C ALA A 796 -18.33 -17.92 -0.17
N THR A 797 -19.37 -17.73 -0.98
CA THR A 797 -19.62 -18.47 -2.20
C THR A 797 -18.53 -18.12 -3.21
N PHE A 798 -17.57 -19.03 -3.39
CA PHE A 798 -16.79 -19.03 -4.62
C PHE A 798 -17.71 -19.56 -5.72
N THR A 799 -17.88 -18.81 -6.80
CA THR A 799 -18.55 -19.31 -8.00
C THR A 799 -17.77 -20.56 -8.45
N PRO A 800 -18.37 -21.76 -8.47
CA PRO A 800 -17.69 -22.91 -9.04
C PRO A 800 -17.42 -22.66 -10.52
N PRO A 801 -16.34 -23.24 -11.09
CA PRO A 801 -16.09 -23.15 -12.52
C PRO A 801 -17.33 -23.62 -13.27
N SER A 802 -17.81 -22.81 -14.20
CA SER A 802 -18.86 -23.22 -15.12
C SER A 802 -18.32 -24.42 -15.92
N THR A 803 -18.73 -25.62 -15.52
CA THR A 803 -18.69 -26.79 -16.38
C THR A 803 -19.67 -26.54 -17.51
N GLY A 804 -19.20 -25.91 -18.58
CA GLY A 804 -19.92 -25.84 -19.83
C GLY A 804 -19.93 -27.22 -20.48
N ASP A 805 -21.05 -27.91 -20.36
CA ASP A 805 -21.40 -29.07 -21.18
C ASP A 805 -21.54 -28.64 -22.65
N ARG A 806 -20.61 -29.07 -23.50
CA ARG A 806 -20.77 -29.86 -24.75
C ARG A 806 -19.58 -29.72 -25.68
#